data_AF-A0A3D9HEG7-F1
#
_entry.id   AF-A0A3D9HEG7-F1
#
_cell.length_a   1.000
_cell.length_b   1.000
_cell.length_c   1.000
_cell.angle_alpha   90.00
_cell.angle_beta   90.00
_cell.angle_gamma   90.00
#
_symmetry.space_group_name_H-M   'P 1'
#
loop_
_entity.id
_entity.type
_entity.pdbx_description
1 polymer ?
#
loop_
_entity_poly.entity_id
_entity_poly.type
_entity_poly.pdbx_seq_one_letter_code
_entity_poly.pdbx_strand_id
1 'polypeptide(L)'
;MNKSIFFKIVLVSCIGFLLNCDSDSENKINPSHKSTQDLFSGFQNPPAEARPFVRWWWNGNKIKKEELDRQLESLKNVGFGGVEINPIAMPDATPTDEKSLVWMSDEWVDLVVHACKKTQDLGMITDMIAGTGWPFGGEFLNEDETCQRIVTDNIWYKAGDVIEISEQYLINYYKNKFKNSRDEKRNSERTIWSLSGVSLIPSNCISIDQIIDLVEHQDDSGSILYTIKGEGKYMLSYQLLQQDFRDVTLGAPGGAGPVIDHYKKEMTLAYLNRMKKISERSGMPLNQLIRALFCDSIEVSGANWSDGFSELFFKTYGYKLDPWMAFVFYQGHQDYSKSNYTNNFSEEFKSQIKRVRFDYNNMLVETFLKNFTKTYKAFCEENGILCRYQAYGTPFLMGMMDGYMIPDIPESNNWIYSAKMKDSLWQWSQSHGYMIWNLYASSGAHLTGKKITSCETMTNTNGVFRTTLEEIKQHDDMNFITGINHSVLHGYNYSPKDAPFPGWIRYGAYFSEQNPWWKHLCSWVDYNARLSYVFQNSKAEKSIAILGPTSDLWGDKGLAREPFHLEPEYLYKLWEPISQLGYSCDYINQNVLVNSELNDGVLTYGDMNFKLLVLANLESVDIKVAKKLKDFVASGGKIVVIDGLPDKSLGYGDYQANDALISRIMTDIQSNYTSSIISVNSPNSIEKLFSWTEEVLKKSQLSPDVEISNPSKNVFQIHQNTSKEIIYFFTNINRYETSSFKAKFPFQNKYPYLWNPENGERKPYYFETSSNELDISLEPLQSLLLVFEDEKPDITAEDKKTRLVFSKEIQTNWEVVGNRVDGESFTWNMTALQDFGASKDKTQNTFAGTLIYKTKITVQDAITHLDLGNVNEGIAELYINGEKVGKHWYGSAIYPVSDFLKEGENAIEIHYTTVLANYCLSLDIPAINRWTIRYKDEPLTSVGLEGPIKLMTYE
;
A
#
# COMPACT_ATOMS: atom_id res chain seq x y z
N MET A 1 51.55 -43.60 0.34
CA MET A 1 51.88 -44.70 -0.61
C MET A 1 51.47 -44.23 -2.00
N ASN A 2 52.40 -44.08 -2.97
CA ASN A 2 52.63 -45.04 -4.09
C ASN A 2 51.32 -45.46 -4.80
N LYS A 3 51.07 -45.36 -6.14
CA LYS A 3 51.86 -45.12 -7.39
C LYS A 3 50.84 -44.81 -8.55
N SER A 4 51.12 -44.37 -9.79
CA SER A 4 52.33 -43.86 -10.48
C SER A 4 52.00 -43.25 -11.88
N ILE A 5 52.42 -41.99 -12.15
CA ILE A 5 53.20 -41.48 -13.32
C ILE A 5 52.91 -42.01 -14.76
N PHE A 6 52.70 -41.09 -15.74
CA PHE A 6 53.43 -40.85 -17.04
C PHE A 6 52.57 -39.96 -17.99
N PHE A 7 52.95 -38.71 -18.33
CA PHE A 7 53.80 -38.24 -19.48
C PHE A 7 53.14 -38.44 -20.88
N LYS A 8 53.25 -37.56 -21.92
CA LYS A 8 54.14 -36.39 -22.17
C LYS A 8 53.60 -35.43 -23.28
N ILE A 9 54.14 -34.21 -23.28
CA ILE A 9 53.97 -33.05 -24.19
C ILE A 9 54.36 -33.32 -25.67
N VAL A 10 53.77 -32.60 -26.66
CA VAL A 10 54.46 -31.80 -27.72
C VAL A 10 53.47 -31.09 -28.69
N LEU A 11 53.82 -29.86 -29.11
CA LEU A 11 53.14 -28.99 -30.10
C LEU A 11 53.28 -29.50 -31.55
N VAL A 12 52.44 -29.02 -32.48
CA VAL A 12 52.84 -28.20 -33.67
C VAL A 12 51.58 -27.73 -34.45
N SER A 13 51.73 -26.64 -35.20
CA SER A 13 50.69 -25.72 -35.68
C SER A 13 50.16 -25.96 -37.12
N CYS A 14 49.10 -25.20 -37.45
CA CYS A 14 48.78 -24.56 -38.75
C CYS A 14 47.68 -25.12 -39.70
N ILE A 15 46.61 -24.32 -39.80
CA ILE A 15 45.92 -23.82 -41.03
C ILE A 15 45.08 -24.80 -41.88
N GLY A 16 43.77 -24.49 -42.02
CA GLY A 16 43.09 -24.59 -43.33
C GLY A 16 41.63 -25.09 -43.40
N PHE A 17 40.70 -24.17 -43.69
CA PHE A 17 39.40 -24.36 -44.39
C PHE A 17 38.21 -25.14 -43.74
N LEU A 18 37.20 -24.35 -43.35
CA LEU A 18 35.75 -24.47 -43.63
C LEU A 18 35.12 -25.85 -43.93
N LEU A 19 34.13 -26.24 -43.12
CA LEU A 19 32.73 -26.55 -43.54
C LEU A 19 31.81 -26.77 -42.31
N ASN A 20 30.50 -26.51 -42.46
CA ASN A 20 29.48 -26.62 -41.41
C ASN A 20 29.22 -28.06 -40.95
N CYS A 21 28.90 -28.25 -39.67
CA CYS A 21 27.61 -28.83 -39.23
C CYS A 21 27.38 -28.64 -37.72
N ASP A 22 26.11 -28.78 -37.30
CA ASP A 22 25.55 -28.32 -36.03
C ASP A 22 25.85 -29.14 -34.77
N SER A 23 25.41 -28.52 -33.67
CA SER A 23 24.78 -29.06 -32.46
C SER A 23 25.60 -29.26 -31.17
N ASP A 24 24.90 -28.94 -30.08
CA ASP A 24 25.16 -29.24 -28.66
C ASP A 24 26.30 -28.49 -27.95
N SER A 25 25.99 -27.27 -27.51
CA SER A 25 26.59 -26.67 -26.32
C SER A 25 25.51 -26.31 -25.29
N GLU A 26 25.51 -27.00 -24.15
CA GLU A 26 24.69 -26.65 -22.98
C GLU A 26 24.97 -25.22 -22.51
N ASN A 27 24.06 -24.27 -22.77
CA ASN A 27 24.12 -22.95 -22.16
C ASN A 27 23.70 -23.03 -20.68
N LYS A 28 24.64 -23.47 -19.83
CA LYS A 28 24.57 -23.26 -18.39
C LYS A 28 24.66 -21.76 -18.13
N ILE A 29 23.51 -21.14 -17.84
CA ILE A 29 23.41 -19.73 -17.45
C ILE A 29 24.26 -19.53 -16.20
N ASN A 30 25.39 -18.84 -16.37
CA ASN A 30 26.34 -18.56 -15.31
C ASN A 30 25.92 -17.23 -14.65
N PRO A 31 25.46 -17.18 -13.39
CA PRO A 31 24.78 -16.01 -12.81
C PRO A 31 25.74 -14.86 -12.42
N SER A 32 26.97 -14.84 -12.92
CA SER A 32 28.06 -13.98 -12.42
C SER A 32 28.41 -12.77 -13.31
N HIS A 33 27.53 -12.37 -14.23
CA HIS A 33 27.64 -11.10 -14.96
C HIS A 33 26.35 -10.29 -14.87
N LYS A 34 26.09 -9.72 -13.68
CA LYS A 34 25.37 -8.44 -13.64
C LYS A 34 26.22 -7.43 -14.41
N SER A 35 25.80 -7.05 -15.62
CA SER A 35 26.27 -5.78 -16.17
C SER A 35 25.78 -4.71 -15.22
N THR A 36 26.69 -4.06 -14.48
CA THR A 36 26.35 -2.85 -13.73
C THR A 36 26.05 -1.77 -14.77
N GLN A 37 24.81 -1.74 -15.25
CA GLN A 37 24.30 -0.61 -16.00
C GLN A 37 24.50 0.61 -15.12
N ASP A 38 25.01 1.67 -15.74
CA ASP A 38 25.07 2.98 -15.13
C ASP A 38 23.66 3.37 -14.64
N LEU A 39 23.55 3.82 -13.38
CA LEU A 39 22.28 4.16 -12.76
C LEU A 39 21.59 5.28 -13.56
N PHE A 40 22.37 6.22 -14.10
CA PHE A 40 21.83 7.30 -14.90
C PHE A 40 21.26 6.80 -16.24
N SER A 41 21.98 5.95 -16.97
CA SER A 41 21.51 5.36 -18.24
C SER A 41 20.15 4.66 -18.11
N GLY A 42 19.92 3.91 -17.04
CA GLY A 42 18.64 3.27 -16.76
C GLY A 42 17.56 4.22 -16.22
N PHE A 43 17.94 5.29 -15.51
CA PHE A 43 17.02 6.39 -15.18
C PHE A 43 16.55 7.12 -16.44
N GLN A 44 17.42 7.32 -17.43
CA GLN A 44 17.01 7.91 -18.71
C GLN A 44 16.05 6.99 -19.48
N ASN A 45 16.28 5.68 -19.44
CA ASN A 45 15.55 4.67 -20.21
C ASN A 45 15.03 3.52 -19.32
N PRO A 46 14.00 3.73 -18.49
CA PRO A 46 13.54 2.71 -17.55
C PRO A 46 13.05 1.43 -18.24
N PRO A 47 13.49 0.24 -17.76
CA PRO A 47 13.01 -1.05 -18.27
C PRO A 47 11.55 -1.29 -17.88
N ALA A 48 10.92 -2.29 -18.51
CA ALA A 48 9.53 -2.66 -18.23
C ALA A 48 9.25 -2.92 -16.74
N GLU A 49 10.20 -3.52 -16.00
CA GLU A 49 10.12 -3.80 -14.55
C GLU A 49 9.98 -2.55 -13.68
N ALA A 50 10.58 -1.42 -14.11
CA ALA A 50 10.51 -0.15 -13.40
C ALA A 50 9.30 0.70 -13.81
N ARG A 51 8.68 0.41 -14.96
CA ARG A 51 7.49 1.12 -15.43
C ARG A 51 6.25 0.69 -14.64
N PRO A 52 5.29 1.60 -14.39
CA PRO A 52 4.06 1.26 -13.69
C PRO A 52 3.27 0.21 -14.47
N PHE A 53 2.48 -0.59 -13.74
CA PHE A 53 1.57 -1.59 -14.29
C PHE A 53 0.12 -1.13 -14.08
N VAL A 54 -0.84 -1.86 -14.65
CA VAL A 54 -2.27 -1.72 -14.33
C VAL A 54 -2.84 -3.02 -13.79
N ARG A 55 -3.72 -2.94 -12.78
CA ARG A 55 -4.63 -4.05 -12.43
C ARG A 55 -5.71 -4.12 -13.50
N TRP A 56 -5.67 -5.18 -14.31
CA TRP A 56 -6.49 -5.34 -15.51
C TRP A 56 -7.72 -6.20 -15.21
N TRP A 57 -8.84 -5.52 -14.94
CA TRP A 57 -10.09 -6.17 -14.54
C TRP A 57 -10.75 -6.90 -15.70
N TRP A 58 -10.64 -8.23 -15.73
CA TRP A 58 -11.32 -9.10 -16.69
C TRP A 58 -12.79 -9.31 -16.29
N ASN A 59 -13.58 -8.26 -16.52
CA ASN A 59 -14.99 -8.15 -16.13
C ASN A 59 -15.84 -9.33 -16.59
N GLY A 60 -16.36 -10.09 -15.63
CA GLY A 60 -17.19 -11.28 -15.81
C GLY A 60 -16.53 -12.42 -16.58
N ASN A 61 -15.20 -12.39 -16.81
CA ASN A 61 -14.52 -13.21 -17.83
C ASN A 61 -15.21 -13.15 -19.22
N LYS A 62 -15.82 -12.00 -19.58
CA LYS A 62 -16.50 -11.78 -20.88
C LYS A 62 -15.52 -11.20 -21.90
N ILE A 63 -14.48 -11.97 -22.21
CA ILE A 63 -13.25 -11.53 -22.89
C ILE A 63 -13.15 -12.04 -24.34
N LYS A 64 -12.56 -11.23 -25.22
CA LYS A 64 -12.34 -11.51 -26.65
C LYS A 64 -10.89 -11.21 -27.02
N LYS A 65 -10.27 -12.09 -27.82
CA LYS A 65 -8.85 -12.06 -28.17
C LYS A 65 -8.41 -10.70 -28.75
N GLU A 66 -9.21 -10.16 -29.66
CA GLU A 66 -8.91 -8.93 -30.41
C GLU A 66 -8.94 -7.68 -29.50
N GLU A 67 -9.79 -7.68 -28.47
CA GLU A 67 -9.84 -6.60 -27.49
C GLU A 67 -8.69 -6.70 -26.48
N LEU A 68 -8.24 -7.92 -26.12
CA LEU A 68 -7.02 -8.12 -25.33
C LEU A 68 -5.81 -7.51 -26.06
N ASP A 69 -5.66 -7.79 -27.36
CA ASP A 69 -4.59 -7.21 -28.19
C ASP A 69 -4.65 -5.68 -28.24
N ARG A 70 -5.84 -5.13 -28.50
CA ARG A 70 -6.09 -3.69 -28.59
C ARG A 70 -5.78 -2.94 -27.28
N GLN A 71 -6.19 -3.51 -26.14
CA GLN A 71 -5.97 -2.92 -24.83
C GLN A 71 -4.50 -2.97 -24.41
N LEU A 72 -3.79 -4.06 -24.70
CA LEU A 72 -2.35 -4.15 -24.45
C LEU A 72 -1.54 -3.17 -25.32
N GLU A 73 -1.92 -2.99 -26.60
CA GLU A 73 -1.32 -1.97 -27.47
C GLU A 73 -1.58 -0.54 -26.96
N SER A 74 -2.79 -0.26 -26.49
CA SER A 74 -3.16 1.02 -25.88
C SER A 74 -2.31 1.37 -24.65
N LEU A 75 -2.14 0.41 -23.74
CA LEU A 75 -1.29 0.54 -22.55
C LEU A 75 0.18 0.73 -22.96
N LYS A 76 0.68 -0.02 -23.95
CA LYS A 76 2.05 0.14 -24.46
C LYS A 76 2.30 1.54 -25.03
N ASN A 77 1.33 2.09 -25.77
CA ASN A 77 1.43 3.41 -26.39
C ASN A 77 1.50 4.55 -25.37
N VAL A 78 0.98 4.35 -24.16
CA VAL A 78 1.09 5.31 -23.03
C VAL A 78 2.36 5.06 -22.19
N GLY A 79 3.06 3.94 -22.42
CA GLY A 79 4.36 3.63 -21.83
C GLY A 79 4.33 2.67 -20.63
N PHE A 80 3.20 1.99 -20.37
CA PHE A 80 3.10 1.03 -19.26
C PHE A 80 4.08 -0.14 -19.41
N GLY A 81 4.58 -0.63 -18.26
CA GLY A 81 5.54 -1.72 -18.19
C GLY A 81 4.91 -3.11 -18.26
N GLY A 82 3.65 -3.23 -17.85
CA GLY A 82 3.00 -4.51 -17.68
C GLY A 82 1.55 -4.43 -17.21
N VAL A 83 0.96 -5.59 -17.01
CA VAL A 83 -0.41 -5.78 -16.55
C VAL A 83 -0.46 -6.85 -15.45
N GLU A 84 -1.36 -6.69 -14.49
CA GLU A 84 -1.83 -7.78 -13.63
C GLU A 84 -3.18 -8.27 -14.19
N ILE A 85 -3.23 -9.49 -14.72
CA ILE A 85 -4.50 -10.10 -15.14
C ILE A 85 -5.32 -10.40 -13.88
N ASN A 86 -6.51 -9.80 -13.77
CA ASN A 86 -7.35 -9.93 -12.57
C ASN A 86 -8.83 -10.26 -12.93
N PRO A 87 -9.22 -11.55 -12.95
CA PRO A 87 -10.58 -11.99 -13.20
C PRO A 87 -11.54 -11.57 -12.07
N ILE A 88 -12.66 -10.97 -12.42
CA ILE A 88 -13.65 -10.46 -11.46
C ILE A 88 -15.06 -10.61 -12.02
N ALA A 89 -16.08 -10.62 -11.15
CA ALA A 89 -17.49 -10.67 -11.55
C ALA A 89 -17.86 -9.56 -12.56
N MET A 90 -18.98 -9.70 -13.27
CA MET A 90 -19.50 -8.64 -14.16
C MET A 90 -20.12 -7.49 -13.34
N PRO A 91 -19.92 -6.20 -13.69
CA PRO A 91 -20.57 -5.09 -12.98
C PRO A 91 -22.09 -5.04 -13.23
N ASP A 92 -22.89 -5.03 -12.16
CA ASP A 92 -24.36 -5.06 -12.20
C ASP A 92 -24.97 -3.89 -13.01
N ALA A 93 -24.30 -2.74 -13.02
CA ALA A 93 -24.76 -1.53 -13.72
C ALA A 93 -24.48 -1.55 -15.24
N THR A 94 -23.86 -2.62 -15.75
CA THR A 94 -23.54 -2.84 -17.17
C THR A 94 -23.96 -4.25 -17.60
N PRO A 95 -25.28 -4.55 -17.68
CA PRO A 95 -25.76 -5.85 -18.13
C PRO A 95 -25.37 -6.11 -19.58
N THR A 96 -25.06 -7.37 -19.92
CA THR A 96 -24.68 -7.79 -21.27
C THR A 96 -24.88 -9.30 -21.45
N ASP A 97 -25.35 -9.69 -22.64
CA ASP A 97 -25.57 -11.08 -23.05
C ASP A 97 -24.28 -11.81 -23.50
N GLU A 98 -23.15 -11.10 -23.54
CA GLU A 98 -21.83 -11.68 -23.84
C GLU A 98 -21.51 -12.90 -22.95
N LYS A 99 -20.96 -13.96 -23.54
CA LYS A 99 -20.74 -15.22 -22.81
C LYS A 99 -19.54 -15.08 -21.84
N SER A 100 -19.76 -15.39 -20.57
CA SER A 100 -18.67 -15.55 -19.60
C SER A 100 -17.90 -16.86 -19.82
N LEU A 101 -16.57 -16.80 -19.70
CA LEU A 101 -15.73 -17.98 -19.54
C LEU A 101 -15.63 -18.37 -18.05
N VAL A 102 -15.52 -19.67 -17.79
CA VAL A 102 -15.31 -20.20 -16.44
C VAL A 102 -13.82 -20.10 -16.10
N TRP A 103 -13.47 -19.63 -14.91
CA TRP A 103 -12.10 -19.55 -14.42
C TRP A 103 -11.44 -20.93 -14.46
N MET A 104 -10.23 -21.00 -15.02
CA MET A 104 -9.52 -22.26 -15.33
C MET A 104 -10.26 -23.20 -16.31
N SER A 105 -11.23 -22.71 -17.11
CA SER A 105 -11.66 -23.45 -18.31
C SER A 105 -10.55 -23.49 -19.35
N ASP A 106 -10.66 -24.42 -20.28
CA ASP A 106 -9.72 -24.60 -21.38
C ASP A 106 -9.59 -23.33 -22.24
N GLU A 107 -10.72 -22.73 -22.60
CA GLU A 107 -10.79 -21.49 -23.39
C GLU A 107 -10.30 -20.26 -22.61
N TRP A 108 -10.54 -20.22 -21.29
CA TRP A 108 -10.02 -19.14 -20.44
C TRP A 108 -8.49 -19.18 -20.36
N VAL A 109 -7.92 -20.38 -20.17
CA VAL A 109 -6.46 -20.58 -20.16
C VAL A 109 -5.83 -20.20 -21.50
N ASP A 110 -6.47 -20.54 -22.64
CA ASP A 110 -5.98 -20.15 -23.97
C ASP A 110 -5.88 -18.63 -24.13
N LEU A 111 -6.82 -17.86 -23.57
CA LEU A 111 -6.79 -16.40 -23.60
C LEU A 111 -5.77 -15.78 -22.63
N VAL A 112 -5.50 -16.40 -21.47
CA VAL A 112 -4.37 -16.01 -20.61
C VAL A 112 -3.04 -16.22 -21.33
N VAL A 113 -2.84 -17.38 -21.96
CA VAL A 113 -1.62 -17.69 -22.71
C VAL A 113 -1.44 -16.74 -23.90
N HIS A 114 -2.54 -16.39 -24.59
CA HIS A 114 -2.53 -15.37 -25.64
C HIS A 114 -2.13 -13.99 -25.09
N ALA A 115 -2.75 -13.53 -24.01
CA ALA A 115 -2.44 -12.23 -23.40
C ALA A 115 -0.98 -12.16 -22.93
N CYS A 116 -0.44 -13.22 -22.31
CA CYS A 116 0.96 -13.29 -21.90
C CYS A 116 1.91 -13.16 -23.10
N LYS A 117 1.64 -13.90 -24.20
CA LYS A 117 2.44 -13.84 -25.44
C LYS A 117 2.40 -12.45 -26.07
N LYS A 118 1.20 -11.85 -26.20
CA LYS A 118 1.05 -10.48 -26.71
C LYS A 118 1.80 -9.46 -25.84
N THR A 119 1.77 -9.63 -24.52
CA THR A 119 2.48 -8.75 -23.58
C THR A 119 4.00 -8.87 -23.79
N GLN A 120 4.53 -10.08 -24.02
CA GLN A 120 5.94 -10.31 -24.36
C GLN A 120 6.32 -9.72 -25.73
N ASP A 121 5.48 -9.88 -26.76
CA ASP A 121 5.70 -9.30 -28.09
C ASP A 121 5.79 -7.75 -28.03
N LEU A 122 5.08 -7.12 -27.09
CA LEU A 122 5.15 -5.68 -26.83
C LEU A 122 6.31 -5.27 -25.91
N GLY A 123 7.15 -6.20 -25.45
CA GLY A 123 8.21 -5.94 -24.47
C GLY A 123 7.68 -5.41 -23.14
N MET A 124 6.57 -5.98 -22.67
CA MET A 124 5.92 -5.73 -21.38
C MET A 124 5.97 -7.00 -20.52
N ILE A 125 5.50 -6.90 -19.28
CA ILE A 125 5.48 -7.97 -18.28
C ILE A 125 4.05 -8.32 -17.88
N THR A 126 3.76 -9.61 -17.68
CA THR A 126 2.48 -10.07 -17.11
C THR A 126 2.68 -10.56 -15.68
N ASP A 127 1.89 -10.03 -14.75
CA ASP A 127 1.58 -10.67 -13.46
C ASP A 127 0.12 -11.15 -13.50
N MET A 128 -0.31 -11.97 -12.53
CA MET A 128 -1.69 -12.45 -12.47
C MET A 128 -2.13 -12.74 -11.04
N ILE A 129 -3.37 -12.42 -10.67
CA ILE A 129 -3.92 -12.86 -9.38
C ILE A 129 -4.05 -14.39 -9.34
N ALA A 130 -3.76 -15.01 -8.21
CA ALA A 130 -3.84 -16.47 -8.04
C ALA A 130 -5.29 -17.02 -7.92
N GLY A 131 -6.29 -16.30 -8.42
CA GLY A 131 -7.71 -16.59 -8.20
C GLY A 131 -8.65 -15.76 -9.07
N THR A 132 -9.80 -15.39 -8.49
CA THR A 132 -10.74 -14.41 -9.04
C THR A 132 -11.49 -13.76 -7.89
N GLY A 133 -11.59 -12.42 -7.87
CA GLY A 133 -12.05 -11.71 -6.67
C GLY A 133 -11.18 -12.04 -5.44
N TRP A 134 -11.75 -11.97 -4.24
CA TRP A 134 -11.01 -12.24 -2.98
C TRP A 134 -11.93 -12.70 -1.82
N PRO A 135 -11.41 -13.43 -0.81
CA PRO A 135 -10.13 -14.15 -0.80
C PRO A 135 -10.20 -15.43 -1.67
N PHE A 136 -9.26 -16.36 -1.53
CA PHE A 136 -9.21 -17.57 -2.37
C PHE A 136 -10.37 -18.53 -2.10
N GLY A 137 -11.00 -19.02 -3.18
CA GLY A 137 -12.18 -19.88 -3.11
C GLY A 137 -12.75 -20.24 -4.48
N GLY A 138 -13.86 -20.97 -4.50
CA GLY A 138 -14.59 -21.30 -5.73
C GLY A 138 -15.62 -22.41 -5.61
N GLU A 139 -16.42 -22.56 -6.66
CA GLU A 139 -17.60 -23.44 -6.77
C GLU A 139 -17.28 -24.94 -6.67
N PHE A 140 -15.99 -25.31 -6.65
CA PHE A 140 -15.47 -26.67 -6.68
C PHE A 140 -15.09 -27.22 -5.30
N LEU A 141 -15.24 -26.43 -4.23
CA LEU A 141 -14.86 -26.83 -2.88
C LEU A 141 -15.95 -27.68 -2.20
N ASN A 142 -15.50 -28.68 -1.46
CA ASN A 142 -16.32 -29.47 -0.55
C ASN A 142 -16.43 -28.78 0.81
N GLU A 143 -17.44 -29.14 1.60
CA GLU A 143 -17.77 -28.53 2.89
C GLU A 143 -16.59 -28.49 3.88
N ASP A 144 -15.81 -29.57 3.96
CA ASP A 144 -14.66 -29.77 4.85
C ASP A 144 -13.37 -29.04 4.40
N GLU A 145 -13.39 -28.48 3.18
CA GLU A 145 -12.32 -27.65 2.61
C GLU A 145 -12.54 -26.14 2.88
N THR A 146 -13.70 -25.76 3.44
CA THR A 146 -14.11 -24.35 3.62
C THR A 146 -13.65 -23.72 4.93
N CYS A 147 -13.52 -22.39 4.95
CA CYS A 147 -13.12 -21.65 6.14
C CYS A 147 -14.13 -21.77 7.31
N GLN A 148 -13.60 -21.92 8.52
CA GLN A 148 -14.36 -22.03 9.76
C GLN A 148 -14.18 -20.78 10.66
N ARG A 149 -15.20 -20.44 11.45
CA ARG A 149 -15.08 -19.46 12.54
C ARG A 149 -15.93 -19.81 13.75
N ILE A 150 -15.44 -19.50 14.95
CA ILE A 150 -16.24 -19.49 16.17
C ILE A 150 -16.75 -18.06 16.43
N VAL A 151 -18.05 -17.94 16.66
CA VAL A 151 -18.72 -16.74 17.15
C VAL A 151 -19.28 -16.98 18.55
N THR A 152 -19.40 -15.92 19.35
CA THR A 152 -19.79 -16.03 20.75
C THR A 152 -20.81 -14.97 21.15
N ASP A 153 -21.69 -15.32 22.09
CA ASP A 153 -22.63 -14.37 22.71
C ASP A 153 -22.99 -14.82 24.14
N ASN A 154 -23.62 -13.91 24.90
CA ASN A 154 -23.80 -14.03 26.34
C ASN A 154 -25.26 -13.78 26.77
N ILE A 155 -25.73 -14.57 27.75
CA ILE A 155 -27.06 -14.47 28.39
C ILE A 155 -26.85 -14.30 29.90
N TRP A 156 -27.56 -13.35 30.53
CA TRP A 156 -27.42 -13.07 31.96
C TRP A 156 -28.50 -13.76 32.79
N TYR A 157 -28.06 -14.43 33.85
CA TYR A 157 -28.88 -15.10 34.86
C TYR A 157 -28.52 -14.65 36.29
N LYS A 158 -29.32 -15.06 37.26
CA LYS A 158 -29.10 -14.83 38.71
C LYS A 158 -29.18 -16.14 39.49
N ALA A 159 -28.68 -16.12 40.72
CA ALA A 159 -28.83 -17.20 41.69
C ALA A 159 -30.29 -17.73 41.76
N GLY A 160 -30.45 -19.05 41.70
CA GLY A 160 -31.75 -19.73 41.74
C GLY A 160 -32.49 -19.83 40.40
N ASP A 161 -32.01 -19.20 39.32
CA ASP A 161 -32.58 -19.43 37.99
C ASP A 161 -32.33 -20.88 37.52
N VAL A 162 -33.25 -21.38 36.69
CA VAL A 162 -33.13 -22.64 35.96
C VAL A 162 -32.81 -22.32 34.50
N ILE A 163 -31.72 -22.89 34.00
CA ILE A 163 -31.28 -22.82 32.62
C ILE A 163 -31.83 -24.06 31.92
N GLU A 164 -32.65 -23.86 30.88
CA GLU A 164 -33.18 -24.90 30.01
C GLU A 164 -32.90 -24.48 28.57
N ILE A 165 -31.91 -25.12 27.93
CA ILE A 165 -31.40 -24.74 26.61
C ILE A 165 -30.99 -25.99 25.80
N SER A 166 -30.82 -25.82 24.50
CA SER A 166 -30.22 -26.79 23.59
C SER A 166 -29.40 -26.08 22.52
N GLU A 167 -28.57 -26.81 21.77
CA GLU A 167 -27.83 -26.26 20.62
C GLU A 167 -28.78 -25.50 19.67
N GLN A 168 -29.89 -26.13 19.27
CA GLN A 168 -30.85 -25.52 18.34
C GLN A 168 -31.51 -24.25 18.91
N TYR A 169 -31.72 -24.18 20.23
CA TYR A 169 -32.17 -22.96 20.90
C TYR A 169 -31.12 -21.85 20.81
N LEU A 170 -29.85 -22.15 21.14
CA LEU A 170 -28.76 -21.16 21.12
C LEU A 170 -28.48 -20.64 19.70
N ILE A 171 -28.46 -21.51 18.69
CA ILE A 171 -28.34 -21.13 17.28
C ILE A 171 -29.48 -20.19 16.87
N ASN A 172 -30.73 -20.52 17.24
CA ASN A 172 -31.89 -19.69 16.90
C ASN A 172 -31.89 -18.36 17.66
N TYR A 173 -31.49 -18.34 18.93
CA TYR A 173 -31.35 -17.12 19.73
C TYR A 173 -30.30 -16.19 19.09
N TYR A 174 -29.13 -16.73 18.76
CA TYR A 174 -28.05 -16.02 18.08
C TYR A 174 -28.50 -15.42 16.74
N LYS A 175 -29.03 -16.26 15.84
CA LYS A 175 -29.52 -15.82 14.52
C LYS A 175 -30.55 -14.70 14.65
N ASN A 176 -31.52 -14.82 15.56
CA ASN A 176 -32.53 -13.80 15.77
C ASN A 176 -31.97 -12.46 16.30
N LYS A 177 -30.98 -12.53 17.20
CA LYS A 177 -30.30 -11.36 17.79
C LYS A 177 -29.41 -10.63 16.78
N PHE A 178 -28.64 -11.39 15.98
CA PHE A 178 -27.63 -10.83 15.08
C PHE A 178 -28.02 -10.74 13.60
N LYS A 179 -29.22 -11.16 13.17
CA LYS A 179 -29.71 -11.09 11.76
C LYS A 179 -29.51 -9.75 11.03
N ASN A 180 -29.38 -8.65 11.76
CA ASN A 180 -29.19 -7.31 11.20
C ASN A 180 -27.73 -6.84 11.17
N SER A 181 -26.79 -7.60 11.74
CA SER A 181 -25.36 -7.29 11.77
C SER A 181 -24.73 -7.34 10.37
N ARG A 182 -23.54 -6.75 10.23
CA ARG A 182 -22.79 -6.76 8.97
C ARG A 182 -22.31 -8.17 8.61
N ASP A 183 -21.90 -8.95 9.61
CA ASP A 183 -21.49 -10.34 9.46
C ASP A 183 -22.61 -11.22 8.94
N GLU A 184 -23.71 -11.31 9.69
CA GLU A 184 -24.75 -12.29 9.45
C GLU A 184 -25.54 -12.02 8.14
N LYS A 185 -25.56 -10.76 7.68
CA LYS A 185 -26.07 -10.38 6.35
C LYS A 185 -25.17 -10.81 5.18
N ARG A 186 -23.92 -11.16 5.44
CA ARG A 186 -22.92 -11.62 4.45
C ARG A 186 -22.61 -13.11 4.58
N ASN A 187 -23.23 -13.80 5.53
CA ASN A 187 -23.05 -15.24 5.67
C ASN A 187 -23.63 -15.96 4.46
N SER A 188 -22.97 -17.02 4.01
CA SER A 188 -23.49 -17.87 2.94
C SER A 188 -24.79 -18.56 3.38
N GLU A 189 -25.71 -18.79 2.45
CA GLU A 189 -26.91 -19.60 2.71
C GLU A 189 -26.54 -21.06 3.06
N ARG A 190 -25.32 -21.48 2.71
CA ARG A 190 -24.75 -22.80 3.03
C ARG A 190 -24.15 -22.89 4.45
N THR A 191 -24.15 -21.81 5.24
CA THR A 191 -23.51 -21.79 6.57
C THR A 191 -24.06 -22.89 7.48
N ILE A 192 -23.19 -23.81 7.91
CA ILE A 192 -23.49 -24.86 8.89
C ILE A 192 -23.12 -24.38 10.29
N TRP A 193 -23.90 -24.81 11.29
CA TRP A 193 -23.83 -24.32 12.66
C TRP A 193 -23.79 -25.48 13.66
N SER A 194 -22.93 -25.39 14.67
CA SER A 194 -22.88 -26.33 15.80
C SER A 194 -22.39 -25.64 17.08
N LEU A 195 -22.69 -26.21 18.24
CA LEU A 195 -22.27 -25.72 19.55
C LEU A 195 -20.85 -26.21 19.85
N SER A 196 -19.90 -25.29 20.04
CA SER A 196 -18.50 -25.60 20.36
C SER A 196 -18.20 -25.52 21.86
N GLY A 197 -19.02 -24.79 22.62
CA GLY A 197 -18.84 -24.61 24.06
C GLY A 197 -19.98 -23.83 24.66
N VAL A 198 -20.29 -24.13 25.93
CA VAL A 198 -21.26 -23.37 26.73
C VAL A 198 -20.87 -23.43 28.20
N SER A 199 -20.71 -22.27 28.83
CA SER A 199 -20.17 -22.17 30.19
C SER A 199 -20.89 -21.10 31.01
N LEU A 200 -21.03 -21.33 32.31
CA LEU A 200 -21.64 -20.40 33.26
C LEU A 200 -20.55 -19.75 34.13
N ILE A 201 -20.46 -18.42 34.05
CA ILE A 201 -19.35 -17.63 34.61
C ILE A 201 -19.89 -16.63 35.64
N PRO A 202 -19.38 -16.55 36.87
CA PRO A 202 -19.77 -15.53 37.83
C PRO A 202 -19.47 -14.12 37.32
N SER A 203 -20.36 -13.16 37.57
CA SER A 203 -20.16 -11.76 37.17
C SER A 203 -18.94 -11.09 37.81
N ASN A 204 -18.43 -11.65 38.90
CA ASN A 204 -17.26 -11.23 39.67
C ASN A 204 -16.16 -12.32 39.70
N CYS A 205 -15.99 -13.02 38.57
CA CYS A 205 -15.05 -14.15 38.44
C CYS A 205 -13.60 -13.74 38.79
N ILE A 206 -12.90 -14.62 39.52
CA ILE A 206 -11.49 -14.43 39.92
C ILE A 206 -10.54 -15.53 39.43
N SER A 207 -11.05 -16.67 38.98
CA SER A 207 -10.27 -17.74 38.33
C SER A 207 -11.18 -18.66 37.51
N ILE A 208 -10.57 -19.41 36.58
CA ILE A 208 -11.28 -20.42 35.77
C ILE A 208 -11.95 -21.52 36.60
N ASP A 209 -11.48 -21.78 37.84
CA ASP A 209 -12.06 -22.81 38.73
C ASP A 209 -13.49 -22.47 39.19
N GLN A 210 -13.95 -21.23 38.97
CA GLN A 210 -15.32 -20.80 39.25
C GLN A 210 -16.26 -20.93 38.05
N ILE A 211 -15.73 -21.29 36.88
CA ILE A 211 -16.49 -21.46 35.65
C ILE A 211 -17.09 -22.86 35.64
N ILE A 212 -18.37 -22.96 35.32
CA ILE A 212 -19.09 -24.22 35.26
C ILE A 212 -19.29 -24.55 33.79
N ASP A 213 -18.63 -25.60 33.29
CA ASP A 213 -18.90 -26.13 31.96
C ASP A 213 -20.31 -26.74 31.96
N LEU A 214 -21.17 -26.26 31.05
CA LEU A 214 -22.54 -26.75 30.92
C LEU A 214 -22.65 -27.89 29.91
N VAL A 215 -21.60 -28.19 29.13
CA VAL A 215 -21.53 -29.37 28.25
C VAL A 215 -21.55 -30.66 29.09
N GLU A 216 -20.93 -30.66 30.28
CA GLU A 216 -21.01 -31.78 31.24
C GLU A 216 -22.43 -32.03 31.79
N HIS A 217 -23.37 -31.11 31.54
CA HIS A 217 -24.78 -31.18 31.94
C HIS A 217 -25.75 -31.42 30.77
N GLN A 218 -25.22 -31.80 29.60
CA GLN A 218 -26.00 -32.15 28.43
C GLN A 218 -26.51 -33.60 28.49
N ASP A 219 -27.76 -33.82 28.09
CA ASP A 219 -28.35 -35.15 27.94
C ASP A 219 -28.19 -35.74 26.52
N ASP A 220 -28.60 -37.00 26.35
CA ASP A 220 -28.55 -37.72 25.05
C ASP A 220 -29.33 -37.03 23.92
N SER A 221 -30.22 -36.07 24.23
CA SER A 221 -30.97 -35.28 23.23
C SER A 221 -30.26 -33.98 22.83
N GLY A 222 -29.12 -33.67 23.46
CA GLY A 222 -28.41 -32.40 23.30
C GLY A 222 -28.98 -31.25 24.16
N SER A 223 -29.87 -31.56 25.10
CA SER A 223 -30.52 -30.57 25.99
C SER A 223 -29.76 -30.42 27.30
N ILE A 224 -29.71 -29.20 27.83
CA ILE A 224 -29.03 -28.85 29.09
C ILE A 224 -30.08 -28.30 30.07
N LEU A 225 -30.16 -28.92 31.25
CA LEU A 225 -31.01 -28.47 32.36
C LEU A 225 -30.16 -28.25 33.61
N TYR A 226 -29.98 -27.00 34.02
CA TYR A 226 -29.09 -26.63 35.13
C TYR A 226 -29.69 -25.58 36.07
N THR A 227 -29.65 -25.81 37.39
CA THR A 227 -30.08 -24.82 38.39
C THR A 227 -28.87 -24.09 38.99
N ILE A 228 -28.88 -22.76 38.95
CA ILE A 228 -27.79 -21.93 39.48
C ILE A 228 -27.79 -21.93 41.01
N LYS A 229 -26.83 -22.65 41.61
CA LYS A 229 -26.73 -22.82 43.08
C LYS A 229 -25.95 -21.73 43.82
N GLY A 230 -25.04 -21.05 43.15
CA GLY A 230 -24.20 -20.01 43.76
C GLY A 230 -24.86 -18.64 43.78
N GLU A 231 -24.35 -17.74 44.62
CA GLU A 231 -24.92 -16.40 44.82
C GLU A 231 -24.53 -15.40 43.71
N GLY A 232 -25.32 -14.34 43.57
CA GLY A 232 -25.03 -13.23 42.66
C GLY A 232 -25.58 -13.40 41.24
N LYS A 233 -24.89 -12.80 40.27
CA LYS A 233 -25.22 -12.85 38.83
C LYS A 233 -24.23 -13.72 38.09
N TYR A 234 -24.73 -14.42 37.08
CA TYR A 234 -23.96 -15.30 36.21
C TYR A 234 -24.17 -14.92 34.74
N MET A 235 -23.12 -15.04 33.95
CA MET A 235 -23.14 -14.96 32.51
C MET A 235 -23.04 -16.37 31.96
N LEU A 236 -24.07 -16.84 31.27
CA LEU A 236 -23.93 -17.96 30.35
C LEU A 236 -23.27 -17.42 29.09
N SER A 237 -22.08 -17.92 28.78
CA SER A 237 -21.40 -17.69 27.50
C SER A 237 -21.56 -18.92 26.64
N TYR A 238 -21.79 -18.75 25.35
CA TYR A 238 -21.87 -19.85 24.39
C TYR A 238 -21.11 -19.52 23.10
N GLN A 239 -20.44 -20.53 22.56
CA GLN A 239 -19.63 -20.47 21.36
C GLN A 239 -20.25 -21.36 20.28
N LEU A 240 -20.52 -20.78 19.10
CA LEU A 240 -21.04 -21.49 17.95
C LEU A 240 -19.99 -21.53 16.84
N LEU A 241 -19.71 -22.71 16.30
CA LEU A 241 -18.95 -22.88 15.06
C LEU A 241 -19.84 -22.54 13.88
N GLN A 242 -19.28 -21.81 12.92
CA GLN A 242 -19.84 -21.54 11.60
C GLN A 242 -18.85 -22.06 10.55
N GLN A 243 -19.31 -22.98 9.69
CA GLN A 243 -18.56 -23.56 8.57
C GLN A 243 -19.25 -23.22 7.24
N ASP A 244 -18.50 -23.12 6.14
CA ASP A 244 -18.96 -22.57 4.85
C ASP A 244 -19.72 -21.24 5.01
N PHE A 245 -19.18 -20.35 5.85
CA PHE A 245 -19.87 -19.12 6.23
C PHE A 245 -19.69 -17.99 5.21
N ARG A 246 -18.84 -18.12 4.19
CA ARG A 246 -18.54 -17.05 3.23
C ARG A 246 -18.19 -17.56 1.84
N ASP A 247 -18.67 -16.82 0.85
CA ASP A 247 -18.33 -16.95 -0.56
C ASP A 247 -17.31 -15.88 -0.99
N VAL A 248 -16.58 -16.16 -2.07
CA VAL A 248 -15.62 -15.23 -2.69
C VAL A 248 -16.30 -13.93 -3.10
N THR A 249 -15.75 -12.80 -2.65
CA THR A 249 -16.26 -11.47 -3.00
C THR A 249 -15.91 -11.16 -4.45
N LEU A 250 -16.94 -10.90 -5.25
CA LEU A 250 -16.85 -10.60 -6.69
C LEU A 250 -16.11 -11.68 -7.51
N GLY A 251 -16.21 -12.95 -7.11
CA GLY A 251 -15.69 -14.07 -7.92
C GLY A 251 -16.35 -14.13 -9.31
N ALA A 252 -15.54 -14.41 -10.34
CA ALA A 252 -16.04 -14.77 -11.68
C ALA A 252 -16.48 -16.26 -11.70
N PRO A 253 -17.27 -16.71 -12.70
CA PRO A 253 -17.77 -18.09 -12.75
C PRO A 253 -16.66 -19.15 -12.63
N GLY A 254 -16.91 -20.21 -11.86
CA GLY A 254 -15.94 -21.22 -11.42
C GLY A 254 -15.21 -20.86 -10.12
N GLY A 255 -15.04 -19.57 -9.82
CA GLY A 255 -14.50 -19.06 -8.57
C GLY A 255 -15.52 -18.34 -7.68
N ALA A 256 -16.79 -18.26 -8.10
CA ALA A 256 -17.87 -17.60 -7.36
C ALA A 256 -18.55 -18.56 -6.38
N GLY A 257 -17.78 -19.09 -5.42
CA GLY A 257 -18.25 -20.08 -4.44
C GLY A 257 -17.60 -19.94 -3.06
N PRO A 258 -17.60 -21.00 -2.23
CA PRO A 258 -17.00 -21.00 -0.89
C PRO A 258 -15.56 -20.48 -0.83
N VAL A 259 -15.13 -19.99 0.34
CA VAL A 259 -13.74 -19.62 0.65
C VAL A 259 -12.98 -20.80 1.29
N ILE A 260 -11.73 -21.05 0.87
CA ILE A 260 -10.90 -22.15 1.41
C ILE A 260 -10.54 -21.93 2.89
N ASP A 261 -10.29 -23.01 3.62
CA ASP A 261 -9.61 -22.91 4.92
C ASP A 261 -8.13 -22.55 4.74
N HIS A 262 -7.81 -21.26 4.94
CA HIS A 262 -6.44 -20.73 4.85
C HIS A 262 -5.53 -21.23 5.99
N TYR A 263 -6.08 -21.81 7.06
CA TYR A 263 -5.30 -22.42 8.12
C TYR A 263 -4.87 -23.85 7.80
N LYS A 264 -5.43 -24.49 6.76
CA LYS A 264 -5.03 -25.82 6.27
C LYS A 264 -4.05 -25.68 5.10
N LYS A 265 -2.84 -26.24 5.24
CA LYS A 265 -1.77 -26.14 4.23
C LYS A 265 -2.15 -26.87 2.94
N GLU A 266 -2.76 -28.02 3.10
CA GLU A 266 -3.27 -28.90 2.06
C GLU A 266 -4.33 -28.19 1.19
N MET A 267 -5.22 -27.39 1.79
CA MET A 267 -6.24 -26.62 1.08
C MET A 267 -5.61 -25.48 0.28
N THR A 268 -4.67 -24.75 0.88
CA THR A 268 -3.87 -23.73 0.16
C THR A 268 -3.14 -24.35 -1.04
N LEU A 269 -2.48 -25.49 -0.86
CA LEU A 269 -1.73 -26.15 -1.93
C LEU A 269 -2.65 -26.75 -3.01
N ALA A 270 -3.78 -27.35 -2.64
CA ALA A 270 -4.77 -27.88 -3.59
C ALA A 270 -5.36 -26.76 -4.47
N TYR A 271 -5.67 -25.61 -3.87
CA TYR A 271 -6.13 -24.42 -4.58
C TYR A 271 -5.07 -23.90 -5.57
N LEU A 272 -3.83 -23.69 -5.11
CA LEU A 272 -2.75 -23.15 -5.94
C LEU A 272 -2.32 -24.10 -7.07
N ASN A 273 -2.37 -25.42 -6.86
CA ASN A 273 -2.08 -26.39 -7.91
C ASN A 273 -3.00 -26.26 -9.14
N ARG A 274 -4.19 -25.65 -9.02
CA ARG A 274 -5.06 -25.35 -10.17
C ARG A 274 -4.37 -24.44 -11.20
N MET A 275 -3.46 -23.58 -10.77
CA MET A 275 -2.69 -22.69 -11.64
C MET A 275 -1.76 -23.46 -12.60
N LYS A 276 -1.33 -24.69 -12.23
CA LYS A 276 -0.50 -25.56 -13.09
C LYS A 276 -1.21 -25.98 -14.37
N LYS A 277 -2.56 -25.92 -14.41
CA LYS A 277 -3.34 -26.12 -15.64
C LYS A 277 -2.90 -25.20 -16.79
N ILE A 278 -2.42 -23.99 -16.49
CA ILE A 278 -1.91 -23.06 -17.50
C ILE A 278 -0.68 -23.64 -18.20
N SER A 279 0.27 -24.20 -17.43
CA SER A 279 1.46 -24.84 -17.98
C SER A 279 1.17 -26.18 -18.65
N GLU A 280 0.28 -26.99 -18.05
CA GLU A 280 -0.14 -28.29 -18.59
C GLU A 280 -0.82 -28.15 -19.96
N ARG A 281 -1.69 -27.15 -20.12
CA ARG A 281 -2.41 -26.89 -21.37
C ARG A 281 -1.54 -26.23 -22.43
N SER A 282 -0.72 -25.25 -22.05
CA SER A 282 0.10 -24.49 -23.00
C SER A 282 1.38 -25.21 -23.44
N GLY A 283 1.86 -26.19 -22.66
CA GLY A 283 3.19 -26.77 -22.81
C GLY A 283 4.33 -25.83 -22.39
N MET A 284 4.02 -24.68 -21.78
CA MET A 284 4.99 -23.66 -21.36
C MET A 284 5.04 -23.56 -19.82
N PRO A 285 6.21 -23.59 -19.17
CA PRO A 285 6.33 -23.32 -17.74
C PRO A 285 5.73 -21.96 -17.34
N LEU A 286 5.16 -21.85 -16.13
CA LEU A 286 4.48 -20.63 -15.67
C LEU A 286 5.39 -19.39 -15.73
N ASN A 287 6.67 -19.53 -15.39
CA ASN A 287 7.65 -18.44 -15.45
C ASN A 287 8.05 -17.99 -16.87
N GLN A 288 7.63 -18.71 -17.91
CA GLN A 288 7.72 -18.24 -19.31
C GLN A 288 6.49 -17.44 -19.75
N LEU A 289 5.49 -17.26 -18.88
CA LEU A 289 4.25 -16.55 -19.18
C LEU A 289 3.99 -15.42 -18.18
N ILE A 290 4.27 -15.66 -16.90
CA ILE A 290 3.90 -14.80 -15.76
C ILE A 290 5.17 -14.53 -14.93
N ARG A 291 5.45 -13.27 -14.59
CA ARG A 291 6.54 -12.88 -13.68
C ARG A 291 6.17 -13.17 -12.23
N ALA A 292 5.06 -12.62 -11.75
CA ALA A 292 4.58 -12.81 -10.39
C ALA A 292 3.14 -13.32 -10.34
N LEU A 293 2.86 -14.22 -9.39
CA LEU A 293 1.49 -14.40 -8.91
C LEU A 293 1.22 -13.40 -7.79
N PHE A 294 0.03 -12.82 -7.83
CA PHE A 294 -0.47 -11.86 -6.87
C PHE A 294 -1.52 -12.48 -5.95
N CYS A 295 -1.42 -12.14 -4.66
CA CYS A 295 -2.46 -12.34 -3.67
C CYS A 295 -2.88 -10.99 -3.10
N ASP A 296 -4.17 -10.66 -3.30
CA ASP A 296 -4.84 -9.49 -2.74
C ASP A 296 -4.89 -9.58 -1.20
N SER A 297 -5.27 -8.46 -0.60
CA SER A 297 -5.55 -8.30 0.82
C SER A 297 -6.57 -9.34 1.32
N ILE A 298 -6.25 -9.97 2.44
CA ILE A 298 -6.95 -11.20 2.87
C ILE A 298 -8.19 -10.87 3.67
N GLU A 299 -9.37 -10.94 3.05
CA GLU A 299 -10.67 -10.76 3.70
C GLU A 299 -11.33 -12.08 4.16
N VAL A 300 -10.68 -12.88 5.00
CA VAL A 300 -11.28 -14.14 5.52
C VAL A 300 -12.48 -13.94 6.46
N SER A 301 -12.77 -12.70 6.87
CA SER A 301 -14.12 -12.21 7.26
C SER A 301 -14.88 -12.99 8.33
N GLY A 302 -14.09 -13.69 9.12
CA GLY A 302 -14.50 -14.29 10.35
C GLY A 302 -13.42 -15.24 10.85
N ALA A 303 -12.77 -15.94 9.91
CA ALA A 303 -11.93 -17.09 10.18
C ALA A 303 -10.98 -16.88 11.36
N ASN A 304 -11.19 -17.70 12.37
CA ASN A 304 -10.49 -17.70 13.66
C ASN A 304 -10.49 -19.12 14.28
N TRP A 305 -10.83 -20.14 13.49
CA TRP A 305 -10.88 -21.54 13.89
C TRP A 305 -10.54 -22.45 12.71
N SER A 306 -10.07 -23.66 13.00
CA SER A 306 -9.93 -24.80 12.09
C SER A 306 -9.84 -26.07 12.93
N ASP A 307 -10.15 -27.22 12.34
CA ASP A 307 -10.12 -28.51 13.04
C ASP A 307 -8.73 -28.80 13.63
N GLY A 308 -8.69 -29.26 14.89
CA GLY A 308 -7.45 -29.54 15.61
C GLY A 308 -6.81 -28.35 16.33
N PHE A 309 -7.41 -27.15 16.28
CA PHE A 309 -6.86 -25.96 16.98
C PHE A 309 -6.71 -26.13 18.50
N SER A 310 -7.61 -26.84 19.20
CA SER A 310 -7.42 -27.15 20.62
C SER A 310 -6.16 -27.98 20.89
N GLU A 311 -5.83 -28.95 20.03
CA GLU A 311 -4.62 -29.76 20.16
C GLU A 311 -3.37 -28.93 19.83
N LEU A 312 -3.42 -28.14 18.76
CA LEU A 312 -2.33 -27.24 18.36
C LEU A 312 -2.00 -26.23 19.47
N PHE A 313 -3.04 -25.65 20.09
CA PHE A 313 -2.90 -24.73 21.21
C PHE A 313 -2.23 -25.40 22.41
N PHE A 314 -2.75 -26.55 22.85
CA PHE A 314 -2.19 -27.31 23.96
C PHE A 314 -0.72 -27.71 23.70
N LYS A 315 -0.40 -28.14 22.48
CA LYS A 315 0.97 -28.49 22.07
C LYS A 315 1.93 -27.29 22.03
N THR A 316 1.41 -26.09 21.77
CA THR A 316 2.21 -24.86 21.64
C THR A 316 2.47 -24.20 22.99
N TYR A 317 1.46 -24.14 23.87
CA TYR A 317 1.51 -23.39 25.12
C TYR A 317 1.49 -24.24 26.40
N GLY A 318 1.23 -25.54 26.30
CA GLY A 318 1.27 -26.48 27.43
C GLY A 318 0.03 -26.49 28.33
N TYR A 319 -1.01 -25.72 28.01
CA TYR A 319 -2.29 -25.69 28.73
C TYR A 319 -3.48 -25.74 27.77
N LYS A 320 -4.64 -26.17 28.27
CA LYS A 320 -5.86 -26.36 27.47
C LYS A 320 -6.54 -25.04 27.15
N LEU A 321 -7.11 -24.93 25.94
CA LEU A 321 -7.93 -23.78 25.52
C LEU A 321 -9.34 -23.82 26.11
N ASP A 322 -9.88 -25.01 26.37
CA ASP A 322 -11.29 -25.24 26.71
C ASP A 322 -11.80 -24.34 27.87
N PRO A 323 -11.09 -24.19 29.01
CA PRO A 323 -11.52 -23.33 30.12
C PRO A 323 -11.55 -21.82 29.80
N TRP A 324 -11.01 -21.42 28.64
CA TRP A 324 -10.84 -20.03 28.23
C TRP A 324 -11.67 -19.65 27.00
N MET A 325 -12.43 -20.58 26.41
CA MET A 325 -13.18 -20.34 25.17
C MET A 325 -14.12 -19.12 25.27
N ALA A 326 -14.77 -18.93 26.42
CA ALA A 326 -15.64 -17.77 26.68
C ALA A 326 -14.94 -16.39 26.66
N PHE A 327 -13.60 -16.35 26.62
CA PHE A 327 -12.82 -15.12 26.69
C PHE A 327 -11.99 -14.81 25.45
N VAL A 328 -11.67 -15.81 24.62
CA VAL A 328 -10.77 -15.67 23.46
C VAL A 328 -11.49 -15.35 22.14
N PHE A 329 -12.80 -15.60 22.04
CA PHE A 329 -13.59 -15.30 20.83
C PHE A 329 -14.35 -13.98 20.92
N TYR A 330 -14.70 -13.43 19.76
CA TYR A 330 -15.47 -12.19 19.60
C TYR A 330 -16.27 -12.21 18.29
N GLN A 331 -17.16 -11.23 18.15
CA GLN A 331 -18.05 -11.08 17.00
C GLN A 331 -17.30 -10.75 15.69
N GLY A 332 -17.87 -11.14 14.55
CA GLY A 332 -17.17 -11.23 13.27
C GLY A 332 -16.57 -9.91 12.73
N HIS A 333 -17.09 -8.73 13.11
CA HIS A 333 -16.47 -7.40 12.93
C HIS A 333 -16.41 -6.60 14.25
N GLN A 334 -15.94 -7.22 15.34
CA GLN A 334 -15.67 -6.54 16.61
C GLN A 334 -14.25 -6.80 17.10
N ASP A 335 -13.97 -6.40 18.33
CA ASP A 335 -12.75 -6.63 19.10
C ASP A 335 -13.16 -6.97 20.56
N TYR A 336 -12.20 -7.29 21.42
CA TYR A 336 -12.51 -7.52 22.85
C TYR A 336 -13.01 -6.25 23.57
N SER A 337 -12.72 -5.04 23.07
CA SER A 337 -13.05 -3.77 23.74
C SER A 337 -14.55 -3.46 23.79
N LYS A 338 -15.36 -4.07 22.92
CA LYS A 338 -16.83 -3.94 22.94
C LYS A 338 -17.48 -4.72 24.08
N SER A 339 -16.74 -5.60 24.76
CA SER A 339 -17.25 -6.46 25.83
C SER A 339 -16.97 -5.88 27.23
N ASN A 340 -18.03 -5.59 27.99
CA ASN A 340 -17.93 -5.07 29.36
C ASN A 340 -18.15 -6.13 30.46
N TYR A 341 -18.29 -7.41 30.09
CA TYR A 341 -18.61 -8.47 31.05
C TYR A 341 -17.47 -8.77 32.04
N THR A 342 -16.22 -8.46 31.65
CA THR A 342 -15.04 -8.59 32.50
C THR A 342 -14.87 -7.45 33.51
N ASN A 343 -15.67 -6.37 33.46
CA ASN A 343 -15.43 -5.16 34.24
C ASN A 343 -15.28 -5.41 35.75
N ASN A 344 -16.06 -6.34 36.30
CA ASN A 344 -16.08 -6.67 37.73
C ASN A 344 -15.21 -7.90 38.10
N PHE A 345 -14.44 -8.44 37.15
CA PHE A 345 -13.46 -9.51 37.43
C PHE A 345 -12.26 -8.93 38.18
N SER A 346 -11.50 -9.78 38.88
CA SER A 346 -10.24 -9.34 39.50
C SER A 346 -9.23 -8.89 38.44
N GLU A 347 -8.39 -7.89 38.76
CA GLU A 347 -7.33 -7.43 37.85
C GLU A 347 -6.34 -8.54 37.49
N GLU A 348 -6.07 -9.46 38.43
CA GLU A 348 -5.26 -10.65 38.17
C GLU A 348 -5.89 -11.54 37.10
N PHE A 349 -7.20 -11.78 37.16
CA PHE A 349 -7.88 -12.60 36.16
C PHE A 349 -8.01 -11.88 34.81
N LYS A 350 -8.16 -10.56 34.79
CA LYS A 350 -8.07 -9.75 33.56
C LYS A 350 -6.68 -9.86 32.91
N SER A 351 -5.61 -9.79 33.70
CA SER A 351 -4.22 -10.01 33.24
C SER A 351 -4.05 -11.39 32.63
N GLN A 352 -4.54 -12.44 33.28
CA GLN A 352 -4.54 -13.80 32.73
C GLN A 352 -5.32 -13.89 31.41
N ILE A 353 -6.50 -13.27 31.32
CA ILE A 353 -7.30 -13.22 30.08
C ILE A 353 -6.55 -12.50 28.94
N LYS A 354 -5.90 -11.34 29.19
CA LYS A 354 -5.05 -10.63 28.20
C LYS A 354 -3.99 -11.56 27.61
N ARG A 355 -3.34 -12.34 28.48
CA ARG A 355 -2.27 -13.28 28.12
C ARG A 355 -2.75 -14.47 27.29
N VAL A 356 -3.86 -15.11 27.70
CA VAL A 356 -4.44 -16.23 26.94
C VAL A 356 -4.98 -15.78 25.59
N ARG A 357 -5.52 -14.55 25.50
CA ARG A 357 -5.89 -13.92 24.23
C ARG A 357 -4.69 -13.66 23.33
N PHE A 358 -3.58 -13.16 23.89
CA PHE A 358 -2.33 -13.01 23.14
C PHE A 358 -1.88 -14.38 22.59
N ASP A 359 -1.78 -15.41 23.42
CA ASP A 359 -1.33 -16.75 23.01
C ASP A 359 -2.23 -17.32 21.90
N TYR A 360 -3.55 -17.15 22.01
CA TYR A 360 -4.49 -17.59 20.97
C TYR A 360 -4.31 -16.81 19.66
N ASN A 361 -4.27 -15.48 19.71
CA ASN A 361 -4.13 -14.64 18.52
C ASN A 361 -2.75 -14.83 17.85
N ASN A 362 -1.68 -15.01 18.63
CA ASN A 362 -0.35 -15.36 18.14
C ASN A 362 -0.34 -16.74 17.43
N MET A 363 -1.08 -17.72 17.96
CA MET A 363 -1.24 -19.03 17.30
C MET A 363 -1.93 -18.90 15.93
N LEU A 364 -2.99 -18.09 15.85
CA LEU A 364 -3.69 -17.83 14.58
C LEU A 364 -2.74 -17.20 13.56
N VAL A 365 -1.97 -16.19 13.96
CA VAL A 365 -0.98 -15.50 13.11
C VAL A 365 0.06 -16.50 12.58
N GLU A 366 0.74 -17.23 13.46
CA GLU A 366 1.79 -18.19 13.07
C GLU A 366 1.24 -19.32 12.18
N THR A 367 0.03 -19.81 12.48
CA THR A 367 -0.63 -20.86 11.68
C THR A 367 -0.97 -20.35 10.29
N PHE A 368 -1.52 -19.14 10.17
CA PHE A 368 -1.81 -18.50 8.88
C PHE A 368 -0.54 -18.25 8.08
N LEU A 369 0.46 -17.57 8.65
CA LEU A 369 1.73 -17.28 7.97
C LEU A 369 2.45 -18.56 7.50
N LYS A 370 2.35 -19.64 8.28
CA LYS A 370 2.94 -20.95 7.94
C LYS A 370 2.16 -21.68 6.85
N ASN A 371 0.85 -21.83 7.01
CA ASN A 371 0.06 -22.74 6.19
C ASN A 371 -0.48 -22.06 4.93
N PHE A 372 -0.72 -20.75 4.97
CA PHE A 372 -1.04 -19.92 3.81
C PHE A 372 0.21 -19.24 3.22
N THR A 373 0.73 -18.18 3.84
CA THR A 373 1.69 -17.25 3.20
C THR A 373 3.00 -17.91 2.79
N LYS A 374 3.61 -18.73 3.66
CA LYS A 374 4.83 -19.49 3.34
C LYS A 374 4.58 -20.63 2.35
N THR A 375 3.39 -21.24 2.34
CA THR A 375 2.99 -22.22 1.31
C THR A 375 2.81 -21.56 -0.05
N TYR A 376 2.21 -20.37 -0.09
CA TYR A 376 2.06 -19.57 -1.30
C TYR A 376 3.41 -19.16 -1.89
N LYS A 377 4.33 -18.66 -1.05
CA LYS A 377 5.72 -18.38 -1.43
C LYS A 377 6.42 -19.61 -2.01
N ALA A 378 6.33 -20.75 -1.33
CA ALA A 378 6.96 -22.00 -1.78
C ALA A 378 6.37 -22.52 -3.11
N PHE A 379 5.06 -22.37 -3.33
CA PHE A 379 4.43 -22.68 -4.62
C PHE A 379 4.98 -21.79 -5.74
N CYS A 380 5.13 -20.49 -5.49
CA CYS A 380 5.72 -19.57 -6.46
C CYS A 380 7.17 -19.96 -6.80
N GLU A 381 7.99 -20.27 -5.78
CA GLU A 381 9.37 -20.75 -5.97
C GLU A 381 9.45 -22.06 -6.76
N GLU A 382 8.61 -23.06 -6.47
CA GLU A 382 8.53 -24.34 -7.18
C GLU A 382 8.27 -24.15 -8.69
N ASN A 383 7.52 -23.11 -9.06
CA ASN A 383 7.15 -22.82 -10.43
C ASN A 383 7.99 -21.70 -11.07
N GLY A 384 9.04 -21.22 -10.39
CA GLY A 384 10.00 -20.23 -10.89
C GLY A 384 9.45 -18.81 -11.04
N ILE A 385 8.36 -18.48 -10.36
CA ILE A 385 7.64 -17.20 -10.41
C ILE A 385 7.80 -16.45 -9.08
N LEU A 386 7.65 -15.12 -9.12
CA LEU A 386 7.72 -14.29 -7.92
C LEU A 386 6.41 -14.33 -7.12
N CYS A 387 6.52 -14.31 -5.80
CA CYS A 387 5.39 -14.17 -4.90
C CYS A 387 5.12 -12.68 -4.61
N ARG A 388 3.97 -12.15 -5.04
CA ARG A 388 3.51 -10.80 -4.66
C ARG A 388 2.31 -10.89 -3.70
N TYR A 389 2.35 -10.13 -2.61
CA TYR A 389 1.34 -10.25 -1.55
C TYR A 389 1.08 -8.95 -0.79
N GLN A 390 -0.20 -8.63 -0.61
CA GLN A 390 -0.70 -7.62 0.32
C GLN A 390 -0.90 -8.22 1.73
N ALA A 391 0.04 -8.00 2.64
CA ALA A 391 0.02 -8.57 4.00
C ALA A 391 -0.93 -7.87 4.99
N TYR A 392 -2.04 -7.33 4.49
CA TYR A 392 -3.12 -6.71 5.25
C TYR A 392 -4.48 -7.29 4.79
N GLY A 393 -5.59 -6.82 5.38
CA GLY A 393 -6.94 -7.31 5.09
C GLY A 393 -7.58 -8.02 6.29
N THR A 394 -8.91 -8.11 6.33
CA THR A 394 -9.68 -8.48 7.53
C THR A 394 -9.56 -9.97 7.94
N PRO A 395 -8.94 -10.33 9.09
CA PRO A 395 -8.43 -9.48 10.17
C PRO A 395 -7.00 -8.95 9.98
N PHE A 396 -6.86 -7.62 10.05
CA PHE A 396 -5.72 -6.81 9.58
C PHE A 396 -4.38 -7.05 10.27
N LEU A 397 -4.35 -7.82 11.35
CA LEU A 397 -3.15 -8.10 12.13
C LEU A 397 -2.77 -9.59 12.15
N MET A 398 -3.01 -10.31 11.05
CA MET A 398 -2.41 -11.65 10.78
C MET A 398 -0.87 -11.58 10.59
N GLY A 399 -0.17 -10.86 11.45
CA GLY A 399 1.28 -10.68 11.41
C GLY A 399 1.74 -9.80 10.25
N MET A 400 1.13 -8.63 10.03
CA MET A 400 1.41 -7.73 8.90
C MET A 400 2.92 -7.55 8.61
N MET A 401 3.73 -7.33 9.66
CA MET A 401 5.17 -7.13 9.52
C MET A 401 5.90 -8.39 8.99
N ASP A 402 5.72 -9.54 9.65
CA ASP A 402 6.31 -10.81 9.20
C ASP A 402 5.73 -11.26 7.85
N GLY A 403 4.46 -10.94 7.59
CA GLY A 403 3.75 -11.17 6.34
C GLY A 403 4.37 -10.43 5.16
N TYR A 404 4.82 -9.18 5.34
CA TYR A 404 5.55 -8.42 4.33
C TYR A 404 7.01 -8.85 4.14
N MET A 405 7.60 -9.56 5.11
CA MET A 405 8.98 -10.09 5.01
C MET A 405 9.06 -11.39 4.19
N ILE A 406 7.93 -12.09 3.98
CA ILE A 406 7.85 -13.37 3.23
C ILE A 406 7.88 -13.22 1.69
N PRO A 407 7.04 -12.38 1.04
CA PRO A 407 6.93 -12.34 -0.43
C PRO A 407 8.23 -11.85 -1.11
N ASP A 408 8.36 -12.10 -2.41
CA ASP A 408 9.43 -11.52 -3.23
C ASP A 408 9.16 -10.04 -3.54
N ILE A 409 7.87 -9.70 -3.66
CA ILE A 409 7.36 -8.34 -3.85
C ILE A 409 6.30 -8.08 -2.77
N PRO A 410 6.63 -7.39 -1.67
CA PRO A 410 5.64 -6.88 -0.73
C PRO A 410 4.78 -5.81 -1.42
N GLU A 411 3.45 -5.90 -1.33
CA GLU A 411 2.54 -4.94 -1.96
C GLU A 411 1.65 -4.21 -0.94
N SER A 412 1.54 -2.89 -1.03
CA SER A 412 0.59 -2.08 -0.24
C SER A 412 -0.67 -1.71 -1.06
N ASN A 413 -1.53 -0.83 -0.54
CA ASN A 413 -2.39 0.01 -1.37
C ASN A 413 -2.43 1.48 -0.91
N ASN A 414 -2.88 2.35 -1.82
CA ASN A 414 -3.33 3.70 -1.46
C ASN A 414 -4.65 4.06 -2.16
N TRP A 415 -5.45 4.91 -1.52
CA TRP A 415 -6.76 5.32 -2.02
C TRP A 415 -6.75 6.80 -2.39
N ILE A 416 -7.25 7.15 -3.58
CA ILE A 416 -7.16 8.52 -4.09
C ILE A 416 -8.05 9.47 -3.29
N TYR A 417 -9.38 9.37 -3.42
CA TYR A 417 -10.33 10.24 -2.71
C TYR A 417 -10.71 9.75 -1.31
N SER A 418 -9.71 9.55 -0.45
CA SER A 418 -9.96 9.28 0.97
C SER A 418 -10.43 10.54 1.72
N ALA A 419 -10.16 11.75 1.20
CA ALA A 419 -10.51 13.05 1.78
C ALA A 419 -10.96 14.11 0.72
N LYS A 420 -11.01 15.40 1.11
CA LYS A 420 -11.27 16.55 0.21
C LYS A 420 -9.94 17.15 -0.26
N MET A 421 -9.84 17.43 -1.57
CA MET A 421 -8.53 17.59 -2.23
C MET A 421 -8.17 19.01 -2.68
N LYS A 422 -9.10 19.97 -2.56
CA LYS A 422 -8.88 21.38 -2.89
C LYS A 422 -8.37 22.24 -1.71
N ASP A 423 -8.07 21.63 -0.56
CA ASP A 423 -7.52 22.35 0.58
C ASP A 423 -5.98 22.51 0.43
N SER A 424 -5.42 23.58 0.98
CA SER A 424 -3.98 23.88 0.89
C SER A 424 -3.08 22.82 1.52
N LEU A 425 -3.62 22.09 2.50
CA LEU A 425 -2.98 20.95 3.14
C LEU A 425 -3.81 19.69 2.86
N TRP A 426 -3.15 18.72 2.22
CA TRP A 426 -3.73 17.42 1.95
C TRP A 426 -3.88 16.60 3.25
N GLN A 427 -5.12 16.44 3.74
CA GLN A 427 -5.40 15.64 4.93
C GLN A 427 -5.89 14.24 4.55
N TRP A 428 -5.00 13.26 4.47
CA TRP A 428 -5.37 11.86 4.26
C TRP A 428 -6.42 11.38 5.28
N SER A 429 -7.46 10.67 4.82
CA SER A 429 -8.33 9.94 5.75
C SER A 429 -7.59 8.72 6.29
N GLN A 430 -7.50 8.67 7.61
CA GLN A 430 -6.77 7.64 8.36
C GLN A 430 -7.52 6.30 8.39
N SER A 431 -8.71 6.23 7.80
CA SER A 431 -9.60 5.07 7.91
C SER A 431 -9.31 3.95 6.90
N HIS A 432 -8.79 4.25 5.70
CA HIS A 432 -8.58 3.28 4.61
C HIS A 432 -7.44 3.73 3.69
N GLY A 433 -6.49 2.84 3.35
CA GLY A 433 -5.45 3.10 2.35
C GLY A 433 -4.53 4.27 2.69
N TYR A 434 -4.19 4.43 3.97
CA TYR A 434 -3.29 5.49 4.46
C TYR A 434 -1.81 5.04 4.41
N MET A 435 -0.94 6.03 4.24
CA MET A 435 0.50 5.93 4.01
C MET A 435 1.28 5.05 5.01
N ILE A 436 0.77 4.81 6.22
CA ILE A 436 1.40 3.88 7.16
C ILE A 436 1.46 2.43 6.61
N TRP A 437 0.52 1.98 5.78
CA TRP A 437 0.53 0.63 5.20
C TRP A 437 1.72 0.46 4.24
N ASN A 438 1.99 1.49 3.43
CA ASN A 438 3.14 1.54 2.55
C ASN A 438 4.45 1.42 3.35
N LEU A 439 4.53 2.06 4.52
CA LEU A 439 5.70 1.97 5.39
C LEU A 439 5.88 0.59 6.01
N TYR A 440 4.82 -0.15 6.35
CA TYR A 440 4.97 -1.55 6.77
C TYR A 440 5.44 -2.45 5.62
N ALA A 441 4.88 -2.28 4.41
CA ALA A 441 5.32 -3.02 3.21
C ALA A 441 6.80 -2.74 2.90
N SER A 442 7.19 -1.47 2.93
CA SER A 442 8.55 -1.02 2.64
C SER A 442 9.52 -1.41 3.74
N SER A 443 9.13 -1.33 5.02
CA SER A 443 9.97 -1.83 6.14
C SER A 443 10.25 -3.32 5.97
N GLY A 444 9.23 -4.12 5.62
CA GLY A 444 9.39 -5.55 5.31
C GLY A 444 10.34 -5.80 4.14
N ALA A 445 10.22 -5.01 3.07
CA ALA A 445 11.11 -5.05 1.91
C ALA A 445 12.57 -4.70 2.28
N HIS A 446 12.80 -3.58 2.96
CA HIS A 446 14.12 -3.10 3.37
C HIS A 446 14.85 -4.12 4.24
N LEU A 447 14.20 -4.60 5.30
CA LEU A 447 14.75 -5.57 6.26
C LEU A 447 15.12 -6.91 5.60
N THR A 448 14.48 -7.27 4.49
CA THR A 448 14.72 -8.54 3.79
C THR A 448 15.34 -8.36 2.40
N GLY A 449 15.89 -7.18 2.09
CA GLY A 449 16.65 -6.91 0.87
C GLY A 449 15.84 -7.06 -0.42
N LYS A 450 14.52 -6.82 -0.39
CA LYS A 450 13.65 -6.93 -1.56
C LYS A 450 13.87 -5.74 -2.49
N LYS A 451 14.06 -6.03 -3.78
CA LYS A 451 14.30 -5.02 -4.82
C LYS A 451 13.04 -4.19 -5.12
N ILE A 452 11.87 -4.83 -5.14
CA ILE A 452 10.60 -4.22 -5.50
C ILE A 452 9.68 -4.22 -4.28
N THR A 453 9.16 -3.05 -3.94
CA THR A 453 8.00 -2.86 -3.06
C THR A 453 6.91 -2.22 -3.91
N SER A 454 5.83 -2.94 -4.17
CA SER A 454 4.75 -2.43 -5.02
C SER A 454 3.59 -1.85 -4.23
N CYS A 455 2.69 -1.17 -4.92
CA CYS A 455 1.46 -0.65 -4.33
C CYS A 455 0.33 -0.75 -5.36
N GLU A 456 -0.83 -1.23 -4.92
CA GLU A 456 -2.11 -0.99 -5.61
C GLU A 456 -2.42 0.50 -5.48
N THR A 457 -2.21 1.26 -6.54
CA THR A 457 -2.26 2.72 -6.49
C THR A 457 -3.55 3.30 -7.05
N MET A 458 -3.98 4.41 -6.44
CA MET A 458 -5.07 5.27 -6.89
C MET A 458 -6.47 4.63 -6.84
N THR A 459 -6.65 3.66 -5.94
CA THR A 459 -7.94 2.98 -5.74
C THR A 459 -9.04 3.99 -5.45
N ASN A 460 -10.12 3.96 -6.26
CA ASN A 460 -11.13 5.00 -6.24
C ASN A 460 -12.56 4.46 -6.30
N THR A 461 -13.40 4.90 -5.35
CA THR A 461 -14.85 4.67 -5.33
C THR A 461 -15.67 5.96 -5.12
N ASN A 462 -15.05 7.14 -5.16
CA ASN A 462 -15.68 8.45 -4.97
C ASN A 462 -15.02 9.48 -5.90
N GLY A 463 -15.73 10.16 -6.80
CA GLY A 463 -15.05 11.05 -7.74
C GLY A 463 -14.31 10.31 -8.87
N VAL A 464 -14.81 9.15 -9.30
CA VAL A 464 -14.18 8.29 -10.33
C VAL A 464 -13.86 9.03 -11.64
N PHE A 465 -14.67 10.03 -12.00
CA PHE A 465 -14.49 10.87 -13.19
C PHE A 465 -13.85 12.25 -12.90
N ARG A 466 -13.45 12.51 -11.64
CA ARG A 466 -12.82 13.77 -11.19
C ARG A 466 -11.30 13.73 -11.19
N THR A 467 -10.69 12.55 -11.14
CA THR A 467 -9.24 12.37 -11.02
C THR A 467 -8.44 13.15 -12.07
N THR A 468 -7.42 13.89 -11.61
CA THR A 468 -6.45 14.64 -12.41
C THR A 468 -5.08 13.97 -12.42
N LEU A 469 -4.19 14.33 -13.37
CA LEU A 469 -2.80 13.85 -13.34
C LEU A 469 -2.00 14.49 -12.18
N GLU A 470 -2.39 15.69 -11.73
CA GLU A 470 -1.81 16.36 -10.57
C GLU A 470 -2.00 15.53 -9.28
N GLU A 471 -3.23 15.07 -9.02
CA GLU A 471 -3.53 14.19 -7.90
C GLU A 471 -2.75 12.87 -8.01
N ILE A 472 -2.71 12.25 -9.20
CA ILE A 472 -1.96 11.01 -9.42
C ILE A 472 -0.46 11.19 -9.10
N LYS A 473 0.16 12.32 -9.50
CA LYS A 473 1.54 12.64 -9.11
C LYS A 473 1.68 12.81 -7.60
N GLN A 474 0.82 13.63 -6.97
CA GLN A 474 0.89 13.93 -5.54
C GLN A 474 0.80 12.66 -4.67
N HIS A 475 -0.03 11.70 -5.09
CA HIS A 475 -0.12 10.39 -4.46
C HIS A 475 1.14 9.55 -4.61
N ASP A 476 1.73 9.51 -5.81
CA ASP A 476 2.92 8.71 -6.08
C ASP A 476 4.17 9.28 -5.42
N ASP A 477 4.31 10.60 -5.33
CA ASP A 477 5.38 11.23 -4.56
C ASP A 477 5.37 10.73 -3.10
N MET A 478 4.18 10.59 -2.52
CA MET A 478 4.01 10.02 -1.17
C MET A 478 4.20 8.50 -1.13
N ASN A 479 3.89 7.77 -2.21
CA ASN A 479 4.28 6.36 -2.34
C ASN A 479 5.82 6.21 -2.31
N PHE A 480 6.55 7.03 -3.07
CA PHE A 480 8.02 7.04 -3.04
C PHE A 480 8.58 7.42 -1.67
N ILE A 481 8.06 8.49 -1.03
CA ILE A 481 8.44 8.89 0.33
C ILE A 481 8.22 7.79 1.38
N THR A 482 7.21 6.92 1.18
CA THR A 482 6.94 5.80 2.10
C THR A 482 7.76 4.54 1.81
N GLY A 483 8.51 4.51 0.68
CA GLY A 483 9.40 3.41 0.28
C GLY A 483 8.86 2.49 -0.82
N ILE A 484 7.70 2.80 -1.40
CA ILE A 484 7.18 2.10 -2.58
C ILE A 484 8.01 2.48 -3.80
N ASN A 485 8.32 1.51 -4.66
CA ASN A 485 9.09 1.72 -5.90
C ASN A 485 8.49 0.99 -7.13
N HIS A 486 7.23 0.56 -7.08
CA HIS A 486 6.48 0.07 -8.24
C HIS A 486 4.96 0.31 -8.11
N SER A 487 4.40 1.18 -8.96
CA SER A 487 2.96 1.50 -8.93
C SER A 487 2.14 0.55 -9.82
N VAL A 488 1.10 -0.06 -9.26
CA VAL A 488 0.12 -0.92 -9.97
C VAL A 488 -1.25 -0.21 -9.93
N LEU A 489 -1.59 0.53 -10.99
CA LEU A 489 -2.81 1.35 -11.00
C LEU A 489 -4.08 0.50 -10.85
N HIS A 490 -4.92 0.88 -9.90
CA HIS A 490 -6.26 0.36 -9.67
C HIS A 490 -7.31 1.28 -10.32
N GLY A 491 -7.99 0.90 -11.40
CA GLY A 491 -7.69 -0.26 -12.24
C GLY A 491 -8.11 -0.01 -13.68
N TYR A 492 -7.42 -0.65 -14.62
CA TYR A 492 -7.74 -0.57 -16.03
C TYR A 492 -8.82 -1.62 -16.34
N ASN A 493 -9.99 -1.15 -16.75
CA ASN A 493 -11.17 -2.01 -16.89
C ASN A 493 -11.22 -2.65 -18.28
N TYR A 494 -11.29 -3.99 -18.37
CA TYR A 494 -11.63 -4.63 -19.65
C TYR A 494 -13.03 -4.19 -20.06
N SER A 495 -13.13 -3.64 -21.26
CA SER A 495 -14.37 -3.13 -21.86
C SER A 495 -14.20 -3.14 -23.37
N PRO A 496 -15.04 -3.86 -24.13
CA PRO A 496 -15.02 -3.85 -25.58
C PRO A 496 -15.12 -2.43 -26.17
N LYS A 497 -14.45 -2.19 -27.30
CA LYS A 497 -14.48 -0.89 -28.01
C LYS A 497 -15.88 -0.45 -28.43
N ASP A 498 -16.79 -1.39 -28.68
CA ASP A 498 -18.19 -1.16 -29.06
C ASP A 498 -19.14 -1.02 -27.86
N ALA A 499 -18.66 -1.20 -26.62
CA ALA A 499 -19.45 -0.93 -25.43
C ALA A 499 -19.80 0.58 -25.35
N PRO A 500 -21.08 0.96 -25.14
CA PRO A 500 -21.48 2.35 -24.99
C PRO A 500 -20.72 3.05 -23.85
N PHE A 501 -20.45 4.35 -24.00
CA PHE A 501 -19.81 5.16 -22.96
C PHE A 501 -20.55 5.00 -21.61
N PRO A 502 -19.85 4.74 -20.49
CA PRO A 502 -18.39 4.79 -20.30
C PRO A 502 -17.72 3.40 -20.29
N GLY A 503 -18.29 2.42 -21.00
CA GLY A 503 -17.82 1.04 -20.96
C GLY A 503 -18.11 0.32 -19.64
N TRP A 504 -17.41 -0.80 -19.41
CA TRP A 504 -17.62 -1.68 -18.26
C TRP A 504 -16.79 -1.26 -17.04
N ILE A 505 -17.32 -0.35 -16.21
CA ILE A 505 -16.60 0.13 -15.01
C ILE A 505 -16.91 -0.73 -13.78
N ARG A 506 -15.90 -1.45 -13.27
CA ARG A 506 -15.91 -2.18 -11.99
C ARG A 506 -15.39 -1.34 -10.84
N TYR A 507 -14.33 -0.56 -11.05
CA TYR A 507 -13.77 0.40 -10.09
C TYR A 507 -13.12 1.58 -10.81
N GLY A 508 -12.93 2.68 -10.08
CA GLY A 508 -12.05 3.76 -10.47
C GLY A 508 -10.62 3.61 -9.90
N ALA A 509 -9.72 4.55 -10.20
CA ALA A 509 -9.96 5.76 -11.02
C ALA A 509 -10.21 5.42 -12.51
N TYR A 510 -10.85 6.32 -13.28
CA TYR A 510 -11.25 6.04 -14.67
C TYR A 510 -10.07 6.11 -15.66
N PHE A 511 -9.16 5.14 -15.54
CA PHE A 511 -8.07 4.88 -16.47
C PHE A 511 -8.64 4.23 -17.74
N SER A 512 -8.91 5.05 -18.76
CA SER A 512 -9.56 4.66 -20.01
C SER A 512 -9.17 5.62 -21.14
N GLU A 513 -9.07 5.12 -22.37
CA GLU A 513 -8.90 5.93 -23.59
C GLU A 513 -10.02 6.96 -23.80
N GLN A 514 -11.19 6.73 -23.21
CA GLN A 514 -12.33 7.64 -23.27
C GLN A 514 -12.17 8.84 -22.32
N ASN A 515 -11.12 8.88 -21.50
CA ASN A 515 -10.80 9.99 -20.61
C ASN A 515 -9.93 11.03 -21.36
N PRO A 516 -10.31 12.32 -21.46
CA PRO A 516 -9.60 13.30 -22.29
C PRO A 516 -8.09 13.41 -22.00
N TRP A 517 -7.67 13.22 -20.75
CA TRP A 517 -6.27 13.28 -20.34
C TRP A 517 -5.46 12.01 -20.60
N TRP A 518 -6.06 10.91 -21.08
CA TRP A 518 -5.34 9.65 -21.39
C TRP A 518 -4.14 9.87 -22.33
N LYS A 519 -4.31 10.71 -23.35
CA LYS A 519 -3.24 11.11 -24.30
C LYS A 519 -2.03 11.81 -23.65
N HIS A 520 -2.17 12.28 -22.42
CA HIS A 520 -1.13 12.96 -21.64
C HIS A 520 -0.57 12.11 -20.50
N LEU A 521 -1.20 10.98 -20.18
CA LEU A 521 -0.82 10.10 -19.06
C LEU A 521 0.63 9.60 -19.15
N CYS A 522 1.20 9.54 -20.36
CA CYS A 522 2.62 9.23 -20.58
C CYS A 522 3.59 10.16 -19.82
N SER A 523 3.22 11.42 -19.58
CA SER A 523 4.04 12.35 -18.78
C SER A 523 4.18 11.88 -17.32
N TRP A 524 3.13 11.31 -16.72
CA TRP A 524 3.23 10.68 -15.41
C TRP A 524 3.88 9.28 -15.48
N VAL A 525 3.57 8.48 -16.50
CA VAL A 525 4.13 7.11 -16.63
C VAL A 525 5.65 7.13 -16.70
N ASP A 526 6.24 8.01 -17.51
CA ASP A 526 7.69 8.14 -17.58
C ASP A 526 8.26 8.73 -16.28
N TYR A 527 7.62 9.75 -15.69
CA TYR A 527 8.01 10.30 -14.38
C TYR A 527 8.09 9.22 -13.29
N ASN A 528 7.02 8.43 -13.12
CA ASN A 528 6.97 7.31 -12.18
C ASN A 528 8.05 6.27 -12.49
N ALA A 529 8.22 5.92 -13.78
CA ALA A 529 9.18 4.88 -14.17
C ALA A 529 10.63 5.27 -13.88
N ARG A 530 10.99 6.55 -14.05
CA ARG A 530 12.34 7.05 -13.75
C ARG A 530 12.66 7.00 -12.26
N LEU A 531 11.72 7.44 -11.41
CA LEU A 531 11.86 7.36 -9.94
C LEU A 531 11.88 5.90 -9.46
N SER A 532 10.94 5.09 -9.94
CA SER A 532 10.88 3.65 -9.66
C SER A 532 12.19 2.95 -10.01
N TYR A 533 12.81 3.24 -11.17
CA TYR A 533 14.11 2.65 -11.52
C TYR A 533 15.21 3.01 -10.51
N VAL A 534 15.29 4.28 -10.09
CA VAL A 534 16.31 4.72 -9.12
C VAL A 534 16.12 4.03 -7.77
N PHE A 535 14.88 3.96 -7.27
CA PHE A 535 14.58 3.36 -5.96
C PHE A 535 14.50 1.82 -5.97
N GLN A 536 14.47 1.18 -7.15
CA GLN A 536 14.66 -0.27 -7.33
C GLN A 536 16.14 -0.67 -7.45
N ASN A 537 17.05 0.29 -7.64
CA ASN A 537 18.49 0.05 -7.83
C ASN A 537 19.38 0.84 -6.85
N SER A 538 18.76 1.40 -5.80
CA SER A 538 19.41 1.93 -4.61
C SER A 538 18.86 1.24 -3.35
N LYS A 539 19.45 1.52 -2.19
CA LYS A 539 19.11 0.94 -0.90
C LYS A 539 18.72 2.06 0.07
N ALA A 540 17.66 1.84 0.84
CA ALA A 540 17.21 2.80 1.85
C ALA A 540 18.21 2.92 3.01
N GLU A 541 18.49 4.15 3.45
CA GLU A 541 19.31 4.43 4.64
C GLU A 541 18.42 5.02 5.73
N LYS A 542 18.19 4.24 6.80
CA LYS A 542 17.20 4.55 7.84
C LYS A 542 17.77 4.34 9.23
N SER A 543 18.11 5.46 9.90
CA SER A 543 18.81 5.43 11.19
C SER A 543 17.92 5.10 12.40
N ILE A 544 16.59 5.07 12.26
CA ILE A 544 15.63 4.89 13.38
C ILE A 544 14.75 3.65 13.19
N ALA A 545 14.69 2.78 14.19
CA ALA A 545 13.72 1.68 14.27
C ALA A 545 12.61 2.02 15.27
N ILE A 546 11.35 1.79 14.90
CA ILE A 546 10.19 2.01 15.78
C ILE A 546 9.52 0.67 16.12
N LEU A 547 9.40 0.36 17.40
CA LEU A 547 8.70 -0.81 17.92
C LEU A 547 7.43 -0.36 18.66
N GLY A 548 6.27 -0.71 18.11
CA GLY A 548 4.94 -0.42 18.67
C GLY A 548 4.33 -1.57 19.49
N PRO A 549 3.16 -1.35 20.12
CA PRO A 549 2.56 -2.28 21.08
C PRO A 549 1.66 -3.33 20.42
N THR A 550 1.99 -3.78 19.19
CA THR A 550 1.16 -4.72 18.42
C THR A 550 0.84 -6.01 19.20
N SER A 551 1.81 -6.52 19.97
CA SER A 551 1.66 -7.72 20.79
C SER A 551 0.74 -7.49 22.00
N ASP A 552 0.77 -6.32 22.64
CA ASP A 552 -0.18 -5.94 23.69
C ASP A 552 -1.61 -5.85 23.13
N LEU A 553 -1.77 -5.19 21.97
CA LEU A 553 -3.06 -5.05 21.29
C LEU A 553 -3.70 -6.41 20.93
N TRP A 554 -2.92 -7.45 20.65
CA TRP A 554 -3.46 -8.81 20.43
C TRP A 554 -4.06 -9.44 21.70
N GLY A 555 -3.60 -9.07 22.89
CA GLY A 555 -4.22 -9.46 24.16
C GLY A 555 -5.42 -8.59 24.53
N ASP A 556 -5.31 -7.28 24.32
CA ASP A 556 -6.30 -6.29 24.77
C ASP A 556 -7.50 -6.15 23.82
N LYS A 557 -7.29 -6.27 22.51
CA LYS A 557 -8.31 -6.06 21.46
C LYS A 557 -8.42 -7.22 20.48
N GLY A 558 -7.34 -7.96 20.27
CA GLY A 558 -7.28 -9.10 19.35
C GLY A 558 -6.81 -8.70 17.95
N LEU A 559 -7.05 -9.57 16.98
CA LEU A 559 -6.69 -9.29 15.59
C LEU A 559 -7.73 -8.33 14.98
N ALA A 560 -7.33 -7.06 14.82
CA ALA A 560 -8.13 -5.97 14.28
C ALA A 560 -8.97 -6.37 13.05
N ARG A 561 -10.21 -5.88 12.95
CA ARG A 561 -10.99 -6.00 11.71
C ARG A 561 -11.29 -4.68 11.02
N GLU A 562 -11.03 -3.58 11.70
CA GLU A 562 -10.93 -2.27 11.08
C GLU A 562 -9.60 -2.15 10.31
N PRO A 563 -9.50 -1.27 9.29
CA PRO A 563 -8.37 -1.28 8.37
C PRO A 563 -7.02 -0.90 8.97
N PHE A 564 -6.99 -0.27 10.15
CA PHE A 564 -5.76 -0.12 10.92
C PHE A 564 -6.06 0.08 12.41
N HIS A 565 -5.22 -0.48 13.29
CA HIS A 565 -5.24 -0.12 14.71
C HIS A 565 -4.45 1.18 14.92
N LEU A 566 -5.18 2.28 15.05
CA LEU A 566 -4.66 3.63 15.27
C LEU A 566 -4.24 3.89 16.73
N GLU A 567 -3.78 2.88 17.48
CA GLU A 567 -3.47 3.01 18.91
C GLU A 567 -2.00 2.67 19.22
N PRO A 568 -1.26 3.56 19.91
CA PRO A 568 -1.63 4.93 20.26
C PRO A 568 -1.67 5.87 19.03
N GLU A 569 -2.47 6.93 19.08
CA GLU A 569 -2.79 7.74 17.89
C GLU A 569 -1.57 8.40 17.23
N TYR A 570 -0.54 8.71 18.02
CA TYR A 570 0.69 9.29 17.45
C TYR A 570 1.49 8.29 16.60
N LEU A 571 1.39 6.98 16.87
CA LEU A 571 2.32 5.98 16.34
C LEU A 571 2.26 5.87 14.82
N TYR A 572 1.05 5.88 14.25
CA TYR A 572 0.84 5.73 12.80
C TYR A 572 1.23 6.99 12.00
N LYS A 573 1.42 8.13 12.67
CA LYS A 573 1.91 9.38 12.08
C LYS A 573 3.35 9.73 12.42
N LEU A 574 3.99 9.03 13.35
CA LEU A 574 5.32 9.41 13.88
C LEU A 574 6.40 9.50 12.79
N TRP A 575 6.27 8.75 11.71
CA TRP A 575 7.15 8.83 10.55
C TRP A 575 7.06 10.17 9.79
N GLU A 576 5.91 10.86 9.78
CA GLU A 576 5.70 12.12 9.05
C GLU A 576 6.68 13.21 9.52
N PRO A 577 6.72 13.60 10.82
CA PRO A 577 7.69 14.57 11.29
C PRO A 577 9.12 14.05 11.29
N ILE A 578 9.36 12.73 11.43
CA ILE A 578 10.71 12.17 11.28
C ILE A 578 11.28 12.52 9.89
N SER A 579 10.50 12.25 8.83
CA SER A 579 10.83 12.67 7.46
C SER A 579 11.00 14.18 7.33
N GLN A 580 10.01 14.96 7.76
CA GLN A 580 10.00 16.43 7.63
C GLN A 580 11.14 17.14 8.39
N LEU A 581 11.68 16.50 9.43
CA LEU A 581 12.82 16.99 10.22
C LEU A 581 14.19 16.51 9.68
N GLY A 582 14.23 15.78 8.56
CA GLY A 582 15.47 15.34 7.91
C GLY A 582 16.02 14.00 8.41
N TYR A 583 15.17 13.12 8.94
CA TYR A 583 15.51 11.77 9.43
C TYR A 583 14.65 10.72 8.72
N SER A 584 15.05 9.45 8.80
CA SER A 584 14.34 8.34 8.17
C SER A 584 14.16 7.16 9.14
N CYS A 585 12.99 6.51 9.11
CA CYS A 585 12.65 5.39 10.00
C CYS A 585 11.98 4.21 9.30
N ASP A 586 12.11 3.02 9.87
CA ASP A 586 11.29 1.83 9.59
C ASP A 586 10.57 1.36 10.86
N TYR A 587 9.46 0.66 10.67
CA TYR A 587 8.73 -0.02 11.76
C TYR A 587 9.21 -1.47 11.85
N ILE A 588 9.42 -1.94 13.08
CA ILE A 588 9.87 -3.30 13.37
C ILE A 588 8.94 -3.98 14.37
N ASN A 589 9.00 -5.31 14.43
CA ASN A 589 8.34 -6.11 15.47
C ASN A 589 9.37 -6.70 16.45
N GLN A 590 8.88 -7.39 17.48
CA GLN A 590 9.74 -8.05 18.49
C GLN A 590 10.64 -9.14 17.87
N ASN A 591 10.19 -9.81 16.79
CA ASN A 591 10.92 -10.86 16.09
C ASN A 591 12.16 -10.30 15.35
N VAL A 592 12.02 -9.18 14.64
CA VAL A 592 13.13 -8.45 13.99
C VAL A 592 14.17 -8.03 15.03
N LEU A 593 13.74 -7.40 16.13
CA LEU A 593 14.64 -6.97 17.22
C LEU A 593 15.48 -8.14 17.77
N VAL A 594 14.84 -9.27 18.13
CA VAL A 594 15.54 -10.45 18.68
C VAL A 594 16.59 -11.00 17.71
N ASN A 595 16.25 -11.08 16.43
CA ASN A 595 17.10 -11.67 15.40
C ASN A 595 18.11 -10.69 14.77
N SER A 596 18.11 -9.42 15.17
CA SER A 596 19.08 -8.43 14.71
C SER A 596 20.49 -8.71 15.25
N GLU A 597 21.53 -8.38 14.50
CA GLU A 597 22.90 -8.30 15.00
C GLU A 597 23.13 -6.98 15.75
N LEU A 598 24.12 -6.94 16.64
CA LEU A 598 24.45 -5.76 17.45
C LEU A 598 25.95 -5.48 17.32
N ASN A 599 26.31 -4.26 16.92
CA ASN A 599 27.71 -3.84 16.80
C ASN A 599 27.86 -2.34 17.15
N ASP A 600 28.71 -2.01 18.12
CA ASP A 600 29.04 -0.62 18.54
C ASP A 600 27.82 0.33 18.63
N GLY A 601 26.74 -0.12 19.27
CA GLY A 601 25.52 0.66 19.47
C GLY A 601 24.60 0.77 18.25
N VAL A 602 24.88 0.01 17.19
CA VAL A 602 24.03 -0.15 16.01
C VAL A 602 23.33 -1.50 16.06
N LEU A 603 22.03 -1.49 15.76
CA LEU A 603 21.19 -2.67 15.57
C LEU A 603 21.07 -2.93 14.06
N THR A 604 21.50 -4.10 13.61
CA THR A 604 21.56 -4.45 12.19
C THR A 604 20.61 -5.61 11.89
N TYR A 605 19.72 -5.47 10.92
CA TYR A 605 18.88 -6.58 10.45
C TYR A 605 18.95 -6.69 8.93
N GLY A 606 19.47 -7.81 8.44
CA GLY A 606 19.78 -7.99 7.03
C GLY A 606 20.75 -6.89 6.59
N ASP A 607 20.28 -6.02 5.70
CA ASP A 607 21.02 -4.89 5.17
C ASP A 607 20.82 -3.57 5.96
N MET A 608 19.82 -3.49 6.84
CA MET A 608 19.40 -2.25 7.51
C MET A 608 20.15 -1.99 8.82
N ASN A 609 20.49 -0.72 9.10
CA ASN A 609 21.33 -0.31 10.23
C ASN A 609 20.69 0.82 11.05
N PHE A 610 20.22 0.49 12.25
CA PHE A 610 19.49 1.40 13.13
C PHE A 610 20.37 1.86 14.31
N LYS A 611 20.49 3.18 14.49
CA LYS A 611 21.30 3.84 15.52
C LYS A 611 20.46 4.29 16.73
N LEU A 612 19.14 4.33 16.56
CA LEU A 612 18.16 4.71 17.58
C LEU A 612 16.98 3.75 17.54
N LEU A 613 16.61 3.19 18.69
CA LEU A 613 15.39 2.40 18.86
C LEU A 613 14.34 3.22 19.59
N VAL A 614 13.10 3.23 19.10
CA VAL A 614 11.95 3.88 19.75
C VAL A 614 11.00 2.80 20.26
N LEU A 615 10.78 2.75 21.57
CA LEU A 615 9.75 1.94 22.21
C LEU A 615 8.52 2.82 22.42
N ALA A 616 7.45 2.55 21.66
CA ALA A 616 6.26 3.39 21.63
C ALA A 616 5.11 2.78 22.45
N ASN A 617 4.96 3.21 23.71
CA ASN A 617 3.90 2.79 24.63
C ASN A 617 3.78 1.25 24.76
N LEU A 618 4.91 0.59 25.02
CA LEU A 618 5.05 -0.87 25.06
C LEU A 618 4.98 -1.37 26.52
N GLU A 619 3.98 -2.20 26.85
CA GLU A 619 3.82 -2.75 28.21
C GLU A 619 4.47 -4.14 28.35
N SER A 620 4.36 -4.96 27.30
CA SER A 620 4.71 -6.39 27.35
C SER A 620 5.73 -6.80 26.28
N VAL A 621 6.72 -7.61 26.68
CA VAL A 621 7.77 -8.13 25.77
C VAL A 621 8.08 -9.61 25.99
N ASP A 622 8.61 -10.27 24.95
CA ASP A 622 9.28 -11.56 25.12
C ASP A 622 10.57 -11.40 25.95
N ILE A 623 10.94 -12.43 26.72
CA ILE A 623 12.17 -12.44 27.54
C ILE A 623 13.43 -12.24 26.68
N LYS A 624 13.43 -12.73 25.43
CA LYS A 624 14.50 -12.52 24.46
C LYS A 624 14.59 -11.05 24.06
N VAL A 625 13.47 -10.34 23.89
CA VAL A 625 13.45 -8.89 23.66
C VAL A 625 14.04 -8.16 24.87
N ALA A 626 13.60 -8.47 26.09
CA ALA A 626 14.16 -7.83 27.30
C ALA A 626 15.69 -7.99 27.38
N LYS A 627 16.21 -9.20 27.12
CA LYS A 627 17.65 -9.46 27.02
C LYS A 627 18.31 -8.66 25.90
N LYS A 628 17.71 -8.65 24.70
CA LYS A 628 18.24 -7.94 23.53
C LYS A 628 18.32 -6.43 23.73
N LEU A 629 17.34 -5.83 24.41
CA LEU A 629 17.34 -4.42 24.80
C LEU A 629 18.51 -4.12 25.74
N LYS A 630 18.78 -5.00 26.71
CA LYS A 630 19.96 -4.89 27.58
C LYS A 630 21.27 -5.00 26.79
N ASP A 631 21.38 -5.97 25.89
CA ASP A 631 22.57 -6.16 25.06
C ASP A 631 22.82 -4.95 24.14
N PHE A 632 21.76 -4.33 23.62
CA PHE A 632 21.84 -3.13 22.78
C PHE A 632 22.32 -1.89 23.54
N VAL A 633 21.77 -1.59 24.73
CA VAL A 633 22.32 -0.47 25.54
C VAL A 633 23.72 -0.78 26.06
N ALA A 634 24.04 -2.06 26.30
CA ALA A 634 25.38 -2.48 26.69
C ALA A 634 26.43 -2.33 25.58
N SER A 635 26.04 -2.38 24.31
CA SER A 635 26.91 -2.04 23.18
C SER A 635 27.01 -0.53 22.89
N GLY A 636 26.26 0.31 23.62
CA GLY A 636 26.23 1.77 23.45
C GLY A 636 25.02 2.31 22.67
N GLY A 637 24.05 1.45 22.33
CA GLY A 637 22.85 1.81 21.59
C GLY A 637 21.89 2.67 22.40
N LYS A 638 21.21 3.61 21.74
CA LYS A 638 20.26 4.54 22.39
C LYS A 638 18.81 4.11 22.18
N ILE A 639 18.00 4.25 23.24
CA ILE A 639 16.57 3.95 23.24
C ILE A 639 15.76 5.19 23.64
N VAL A 640 14.82 5.60 22.79
CA VAL A 640 13.71 6.48 23.19
C VAL A 640 12.61 5.62 23.79
N VAL A 641 12.16 5.98 24.99
CA VAL A 641 11.13 5.25 25.73
C VAL A 641 9.93 6.19 25.89
N ILE A 642 8.83 5.88 25.20
CA ILE A 642 7.58 6.65 25.28
C ILE A 642 6.65 5.98 26.28
N ASP A 643 6.22 6.75 27.28
CA ASP A 643 5.29 6.39 28.37
C ASP A 643 5.73 5.29 29.36
N GLY A 644 6.71 4.43 29.03
CA GLY A 644 7.30 3.50 30.00
C GLY A 644 8.22 2.44 29.40
N LEU A 645 9.07 1.83 30.24
CA LEU A 645 9.74 0.57 29.90
C LEU A 645 8.77 -0.60 30.16
N PRO A 646 8.69 -1.61 29.26
CA PRO A 646 7.79 -2.74 29.43
C PRO A 646 8.18 -3.62 30.62
N ASP A 647 7.27 -3.83 31.56
CA ASP A 647 7.52 -4.60 32.77
C ASP A 647 6.84 -5.99 32.78
N LYS A 648 6.07 -6.32 31.74
CA LYS A 648 5.34 -7.59 31.59
C LYS A 648 5.93 -8.51 30.52
N SER A 649 5.66 -9.80 30.70
CA SER A 649 5.75 -10.84 29.66
C SER A 649 4.45 -10.91 28.83
N LEU A 650 4.46 -11.57 27.68
CA LEU A 650 3.30 -11.63 26.78
C LEU A 650 2.31 -12.77 27.07
N GLY A 651 2.79 -14.02 27.11
CA GLY A 651 1.93 -15.21 27.24
C GLY A 651 1.48 -15.53 28.67
N TYR A 652 0.68 -16.59 28.80
CA TYR A 652 0.15 -17.08 30.08
C TYR A 652 1.10 -18.04 30.79
N GLY A 653 1.91 -18.81 30.06
CA GLY A 653 2.88 -19.74 30.66
C GLY A 653 3.91 -19.04 31.56
N ASP A 654 4.01 -19.47 32.83
CA ASP A 654 4.94 -18.98 33.86
C ASP A 654 4.98 -17.44 34.04
N TYR A 655 3.88 -16.73 33.74
CA TYR A 655 3.89 -15.29 33.58
C TYR A 655 4.42 -14.51 34.81
N GLN A 656 4.13 -14.92 36.05
CA GLN A 656 4.63 -14.20 37.22
C GLN A 656 6.17 -14.26 37.33
N ALA A 657 6.78 -15.40 36.96
CA ALA A 657 8.23 -15.55 36.97
C ALA A 657 8.87 -14.76 35.80
N ASN A 658 8.19 -14.72 34.66
CA ASN A 658 8.63 -14.03 33.46
C ASN A 658 8.53 -12.50 33.60
N ASP A 659 7.43 -11.99 34.15
CA ASP A 659 7.28 -10.58 34.56
C ASP A 659 8.40 -10.19 35.53
N ALA A 660 8.59 -10.94 36.62
CA ALA A 660 9.64 -10.68 37.62
C ALA A 660 11.09 -10.77 37.08
N LEU A 661 11.30 -11.41 35.92
CA LEU A 661 12.57 -11.39 35.19
C LEU A 661 12.67 -10.14 34.30
N ILE A 662 11.61 -9.78 33.58
CA ILE A 662 11.56 -8.61 32.70
C ILE A 662 11.69 -7.32 33.50
N SER A 663 10.90 -7.12 34.57
CA SER A 663 11.01 -5.92 35.41
C SER A 663 12.41 -5.77 36.01
N ARG A 664 13.10 -6.88 36.33
CA ARG A 664 14.48 -6.88 36.81
C ARG A 664 15.48 -6.45 35.73
N ILE A 665 15.30 -6.93 34.50
CA ILE A 665 16.14 -6.52 33.36
C ILE A 665 15.92 -5.03 33.04
N MET A 666 14.70 -4.53 33.05
CA MET A 666 14.42 -3.10 32.82
C MET A 666 14.97 -2.21 33.94
N THR A 667 14.86 -2.65 35.21
CA THR A 667 15.46 -1.95 36.36
C THR A 667 16.97 -1.86 36.21
N ASP A 668 17.62 -2.94 35.77
CA ASP A 668 19.05 -3.01 35.50
C ASP A 668 19.46 -2.10 34.33
N ILE A 669 18.69 -2.09 33.23
CA ILE A 669 18.85 -1.13 32.11
C ILE A 669 18.79 0.32 32.62
N GLN A 670 17.74 0.68 33.35
CA GLN A 670 17.51 2.03 33.84
C GLN A 670 18.59 2.50 34.82
N SER A 671 19.10 1.59 35.66
CA SER A 671 20.09 1.88 36.71
C SER A 671 21.53 1.95 36.18
N ASN A 672 21.90 1.08 35.24
CA ASN A 672 23.28 0.93 34.79
C ASN A 672 23.57 1.59 33.42
N TYR A 673 22.54 1.90 32.64
CA TYR A 673 22.67 2.46 31.28
C TYR A 673 21.84 3.75 31.10
N THR A 674 21.70 4.56 32.15
CA THR A 674 20.84 5.76 32.16
C THR A 674 21.14 6.76 31.02
N SER A 675 22.40 6.88 30.58
CA SER A 675 22.79 7.72 29.44
C SER A 675 22.30 7.23 28.07
N SER A 676 21.86 5.97 27.99
CA SER A 676 21.34 5.33 26.78
C SER A 676 19.81 5.44 26.68
N ILE A 677 19.13 5.86 27.75
CA ILE A 677 17.66 5.92 27.84
C ILE A 677 17.18 7.37 27.76
N ILE A 678 16.35 7.66 26.77
CA ILE A 678 15.66 8.95 26.59
C ILE A 678 14.18 8.74 26.90
N SER A 679 13.80 8.90 28.17
CA SER A 679 12.40 8.80 28.61
C SER A 679 11.61 10.06 28.25
N VAL A 680 10.46 9.87 27.60
CA VAL A 680 9.52 10.94 27.24
C VAL A 680 8.08 10.46 27.44
N ASN A 681 7.17 11.40 27.71
CA ASN A 681 5.74 11.12 27.62
C ASN A 681 5.30 11.23 26.15
N SER A 682 4.22 10.56 25.78
CA SER A 682 3.56 10.74 24.48
C SER A 682 3.14 12.19 24.23
N PRO A 683 3.00 12.60 22.95
CA PRO A 683 2.53 13.94 22.61
C PRO A 683 1.08 14.14 23.07
N ASN A 684 0.82 15.26 23.75
CA ASN A 684 -0.52 15.56 24.29
C ASN A 684 -1.64 15.63 23.23
N SER A 685 -1.30 15.80 21.94
CA SER A 685 -2.22 15.74 20.80
C SER A 685 -1.45 15.63 19.47
N ILE A 686 -2.14 15.22 18.40
CA ILE A 686 -1.55 15.05 17.06
C ILE A 686 -1.03 16.36 16.47
N GLU A 687 -1.64 17.51 16.78
CA GLU A 687 -1.20 18.82 16.26
C GLU A 687 0.22 19.17 16.73
N LYS A 688 0.57 18.70 17.95
CA LYS A 688 1.88 18.88 18.59
C LYS A 688 2.92 17.82 18.22
N LEU A 689 2.53 16.78 17.47
CA LEU A 689 3.41 15.65 17.12
C LEU A 689 4.71 16.11 16.46
N PHE A 690 4.67 17.13 15.60
CA PHE A 690 5.85 17.69 14.94
C PHE A 690 6.87 18.27 15.93
N SER A 691 6.47 19.25 16.76
CA SER A 691 7.37 19.89 17.72
C SER A 691 7.82 18.93 18.83
N TRP A 692 6.95 17.99 19.22
CA TRP A 692 7.31 16.92 20.15
C TRP A 692 8.40 16.01 19.55
N THR A 693 8.27 15.62 18.28
CA THR A 693 9.28 14.78 17.60
C THR A 693 10.61 15.52 17.46
N GLU A 694 10.58 16.82 17.16
CA GLU A 694 11.77 17.67 17.11
C GLU A 694 12.51 17.70 18.46
N GLU A 695 11.79 17.84 19.57
CA GLU A 695 12.39 17.76 20.91
C GLU A 695 12.98 16.37 21.21
N VAL A 696 12.30 15.29 20.83
CA VAL A 696 12.76 13.91 21.02
C VAL A 696 14.06 13.66 20.26
N LEU A 697 14.12 14.06 18.98
CA LEU A 697 15.30 13.90 18.14
C LEU A 697 16.48 14.73 18.68
N LYS A 698 16.25 15.99 19.07
CA LYS A 698 17.27 16.82 19.76
C LYS A 698 17.79 16.17 21.05
N LYS A 699 16.92 15.59 21.88
CA LYS A 699 17.30 14.85 23.11
C LYS A 699 18.09 13.58 22.80
N SER A 700 17.78 12.89 21.69
CA SER A 700 18.49 11.67 21.29
C SER A 700 19.94 11.93 20.87
N GLN A 701 20.24 13.15 20.37
CA GLN A 701 21.52 13.51 19.75
C GLN A 701 21.89 12.61 18.55
N LEU A 702 20.89 12.00 17.91
CA LEU A 702 21.06 11.37 16.59
C LEU A 702 21.34 12.49 15.57
N SER A 703 22.30 12.27 14.67
CA SER A 703 22.53 13.17 13.53
C SER A 703 21.44 12.94 12.47
N PRO A 704 20.91 14.00 11.84
CA PRO A 704 19.96 13.86 10.74
C PRO A 704 20.62 13.23 9.50
N ASP A 705 19.80 12.63 8.64
CA ASP A 705 20.22 12.20 7.31
C ASP A 705 20.44 13.44 6.40
N VAL A 706 19.72 14.54 6.66
CA VAL A 706 19.97 15.89 6.13
C VAL A 706 19.51 16.96 7.14
N GLU A 707 20.37 17.91 7.50
CA GLU A 707 19.99 19.05 8.35
C GLU A 707 19.21 20.07 7.52
N ILE A 708 17.93 20.28 7.87
CA ILE A 708 17.01 21.22 7.19
C ILE A 708 16.80 22.46 8.07
N SER A 709 17.07 23.65 7.54
CA SER A 709 16.76 24.91 8.23
C SER A 709 15.26 25.21 8.16
N ASN A 710 14.64 25.59 9.29
CA ASN A 710 13.20 25.91 9.36
C ASN A 710 12.31 24.81 8.74
N PRO A 711 12.41 23.55 9.21
CA PRO A 711 11.70 22.42 8.62
C PRO A 711 10.18 22.64 8.62
N SER A 712 9.53 22.21 7.54
CA SER A 712 8.11 22.46 7.27
C SER A 712 7.31 21.16 7.22
N LYS A 713 6.07 21.20 7.69
CA LYS A 713 5.11 20.08 7.55
C LYS A 713 4.76 19.77 6.08
N ASN A 714 5.13 20.66 5.15
CA ASN A 714 4.86 20.52 3.72
C ASN A 714 5.96 19.73 2.98
N VAL A 715 7.17 19.62 3.55
CA VAL A 715 8.33 19.03 2.86
C VAL A 715 8.67 17.67 3.47
N PHE A 716 8.60 16.63 2.65
CA PHE A 716 9.04 15.28 3.01
C PHE A 716 10.34 14.95 2.29
N GLN A 717 11.16 14.09 2.88
CA GLN A 717 12.40 13.60 2.29
C GLN A 717 12.63 12.10 2.56
N ILE A 718 13.36 11.45 1.67
CA ILE A 718 14.00 10.15 1.88
C ILE A 718 15.47 10.16 1.45
N HIS A 719 16.26 9.30 2.07
CA HIS A 719 17.67 9.08 1.79
C HIS A 719 17.92 7.63 1.35
N GLN A 720 18.59 7.45 0.21
CA GLN A 720 19.02 6.16 -0.32
C GLN A 720 20.48 6.22 -0.80
N ASN A 721 21.12 5.07 -0.99
CA ASN A 721 22.49 4.99 -1.52
C ASN A 721 22.67 3.87 -2.55
N THR A 722 23.75 3.97 -3.32
CA THR A 722 24.37 2.84 -4.02
C THR A 722 25.82 2.69 -3.53
N SER A 723 26.62 1.83 -4.18
CA SER A 723 28.07 1.79 -3.95
C SER A 723 28.83 3.07 -4.38
N LYS A 724 28.17 4.01 -5.05
CA LYS A 724 28.78 5.19 -5.69
C LYS A 724 28.00 6.48 -5.42
N GLU A 725 26.69 6.44 -5.56
CA GLU A 725 25.81 7.60 -5.47
C GLU A 725 25.17 7.70 -4.08
N ILE A 726 25.00 8.92 -3.58
CA ILE A 726 24.10 9.20 -2.43
C ILE A 726 22.90 9.96 -2.97
N ILE A 727 21.69 9.50 -2.65
CA ILE A 727 20.45 9.91 -3.32
C ILE A 727 19.49 10.47 -2.27
N TYR A 728 18.97 11.67 -2.52
CA TYR A 728 17.89 12.26 -1.75
C TYR A 728 16.73 12.62 -2.67
N PHE A 729 15.52 12.32 -2.20
CA PHE A 729 14.30 12.75 -2.88
C PHE A 729 13.46 13.58 -1.92
N PHE A 730 13.17 14.82 -2.32
CA PHE A 730 12.30 15.74 -1.59
C PHE A 730 11.00 15.94 -2.36
N THR A 731 9.89 16.15 -1.66
CA THR A 731 8.63 16.63 -2.26
C THR A 731 7.95 17.67 -1.38
N ASN A 732 7.39 18.71 -2.01
CA ASN A 732 6.53 19.70 -1.38
C ASN A 732 5.06 19.32 -1.62
N ILE A 733 4.36 18.86 -0.58
CA ILE A 733 2.96 18.39 -0.70
C ILE A 733 1.93 19.53 -0.72
N ASN A 734 2.35 20.79 -0.59
CA ASN A 734 1.45 21.94 -0.60
C ASN A 734 1.07 22.35 -2.04
N ARG A 735 -0.20 22.70 -2.24
CA ARG A 735 -0.77 23.03 -3.55
C ARG A 735 -0.61 24.48 -3.98
N TYR A 736 -0.24 25.38 -3.07
CA TYR A 736 -0.22 26.83 -3.32
C TYR A 736 1.05 27.54 -2.84
N GLU A 737 1.82 26.94 -1.94
CA GLU A 737 2.96 27.57 -1.28
C GLU A 737 4.29 26.89 -1.66
N THR A 738 5.21 27.68 -2.21
CA THR A 738 6.62 27.33 -2.37
C THR A 738 7.28 27.13 -1.00
N SER A 739 8.09 26.08 -0.84
CA SER A 739 8.86 25.82 0.37
C SER A 739 10.36 26.01 0.12
N SER A 740 11.02 26.92 0.84
CA SER A 740 12.45 27.20 0.68
C SER A 740 13.23 27.02 1.98
N PHE A 741 14.36 26.32 1.93
CA PHE A 741 15.17 25.95 3.10
C PHE A 741 16.64 25.71 2.71
N LYS A 742 17.56 25.88 3.67
CA LYS A 742 18.94 25.38 3.55
C LYS A 742 18.97 23.91 3.93
N ALA A 743 19.65 23.10 3.13
CA ALA A 743 19.89 21.68 3.37
C ALA A 743 21.39 21.43 3.52
N LYS A 744 21.80 20.80 4.62
CA LYS A 744 23.19 20.44 4.91
C LYS A 744 23.33 18.93 5.07
N PHE A 745 24.15 18.33 4.22
CA PHE A 745 24.28 16.88 4.10
C PHE A 745 25.52 16.37 4.88
N PRO A 746 25.44 15.22 5.58
CA PRO A 746 26.45 14.76 6.54
C PRO A 746 27.68 14.07 5.89
N PHE A 747 28.09 14.51 4.71
CA PHE A 747 29.26 14.00 3.97
C PHE A 747 30.04 15.13 3.30
N GLN A 748 31.18 14.78 2.69
CA GLN A 748 32.11 15.68 2.00
C GLN A 748 32.58 15.02 0.69
N ASN A 749 33.18 15.81 -0.21
CA ASN A 749 33.81 15.34 -1.45
C ASN A 749 32.88 14.63 -2.45
N LYS A 750 31.57 14.91 -2.43
CA LYS A 750 30.63 14.58 -3.52
C LYS A 750 29.94 15.84 -4.03
N TYR A 751 29.46 15.80 -5.25
CA TYR A 751 28.89 16.95 -5.96
C TYR A 751 27.42 16.69 -6.35
N PRO A 752 26.52 17.65 -6.16
CA PRO A 752 25.10 17.46 -6.38
C PRO A 752 24.72 17.60 -7.85
N TYR A 753 23.89 16.68 -8.33
CA TYR A 753 23.24 16.72 -9.63
C TYR A 753 21.72 16.64 -9.44
N LEU A 754 20.99 17.48 -10.15
CA LEU A 754 19.57 17.30 -10.41
C LEU A 754 19.41 16.22 -11.46
N TRP A 755 18.68 15.16 -11.14
CA TRP A 755 18.19 14.19 -12.10
C TRP A 755 16.69 14.46 -12.29
N ASN A 756 16.28 15.08 -13.39
CA ASN A 756 14.90 15.50 -13.60
C ASN A 756 14.03 14.31 -14.05
N PRO A 757 13.09 13.81 -13.21
CA PRO A 757 12.29 12.63 -13.53
C PRO A 757 11.27 12.87 -14.66
N GLU A 758 10.89 14.11 -14.98
CA GLU A 758 9.93 14.37 -16.07
C GLU A 758 10.53 14.12 -17.46
N ASN A 759 11.81 14.44 -17.66
CA ASN A 759 12.46 14.39 -18.97
C ASN A 759 13.73 13.52 -19.05
N GLY A 760 14.27 13.05 -17.93
CA GLY A 760 15.48 12.21 -17.90
C GLY A 760 16.80 12.99 -18.06
N GLU A 761 16.79 14.31 -17.88
CA GLU A 761 18.01 15.12 -17.87
C GLU A 761 18.79 14.98 -16.55
N ARG A 762 20.12 14.98 -16.63
CA ARG A 762 21.03 15.19 -15.50
C ARG A 762 21.74 16.52 -15.68
N LYS A 763 21.66 17.40 -14.69
CA LYS A 763 22.29 18.73 -14.67
C LYS A 763 22.98 18.95 -13.32
N PRO A 764 24.17 19.59 -13.27
CA PRO A 764 24.76 20.03 -12.01
C PRO A 764 23.76 20.88 -11.22
N TYR A 765 23.65 20.65 -9.92
CA TYR A 765 22.87 21.52 -9.02
C TYR A 765 23.77 22.63 -8.48
N TYR A 766 23.21 23.82 -8.24
CA TYR A 766 23.99 24.95 -7.74
C TYR A 766 24.39 24.77 -6.28
N PHE A 767 25.63 25.14 -5.96
CA PHE A 767 26.14 25.29 -4.59
C PHE A 767 27.13 26.45 -4.55
N GLU A 768 27.12 27.24 -3.48
CA GLU A 768 27.92 28.48 -3.40
C GLU A 768 29.40 28.20 -3.12
N THR A 769 29.70 27.42 -2.08
CA THR A 769 31.07 27.09 -1.66
C THR A 769 31.22 25.61 -1.31
N SER A 770 30.38 25.11 -0.40
CA SER A 770 30.37 23.71 0.04
C SER A 770 29.39 22.90 -0.78
N SER A 771 29.83 21.85 -1.48
CA SER A 771 28.95 21.02 -2.33
C SER A 771 27.92 20.18 -1.55
N ASN A 772 28.02 20.14 -0.22
CA ASN A 772 27.08 19.50 0.70
C ASN A 772 26.21 20.50 1.48
N GLU A 773 26.18 21.79 1.10
CA GLU A 773 25.32 22.82 1.70
C GLU A 773 24.58 23.57 0.59
N LEU A 774 23.27 23.34 0.48
CA LEU A 774 22.43 23.78 -0.65
C LEU A 774 21.32 24.72 -0.17
N ASP A 775 21.07 25.80 -0.90
CA ASP A 775 19.81 26.55 -0.83
C ASP A 775 18.79 25.82 -1.73
N ILE A 776 17.75 25.21 -1.15
CA ILE A 776 16.71 24.47 -1.89
C ILE A 776 15.41 25.28 -1.87
N SER A 777 14.75 25.36 -3.03
CA SER A 777 13.37 25.84 -3.14
C SER A 777 12.54 24.81 -3.92
N LEU A 778 11.35 24.50 -3.42
CA LEU A 778 10.39 23.58 -4.02
C LEU A 778 9.08 24.32 -4.27
N GLU A 779 8.73 24.51 -5.53
CA GLU A 779 7.44 25.05 -5.95
C GLU A 779 6.26 24.15 -5.52
N PRO A 780 5.00 24.62 -5.59
CA PRO A 780 3.84 23.81 -5.23
C PRO A 780 3.81 22.47 -5.99
N LEU A 781 3.64 21.37 -5.25
CA LEU A 781 3.70 19.98 -5.75
C LEU A 781 5.01 19.57 -6.46
N GLN A 782 6.09 20.35 -6.29
CA GLN A 782 7.38 20.02 -6.86
C GLN A 782 8.11 18.93 -6.07
N SER A 783 8.71 18.02 -6.84
CA SER A 783 9.58 16.94 -6.42
C SER A 783 11.01 17.19 -6.90
N LEU A 784 12.01 16.88 -6.07
CA LEU A 784 13.43 17.10 -6.35
C LEU A 784 14.22 15.82 -6.06
N LEU A 785 14.77 15.19 -7.10
CA LEU A 785 15.73 14.11 -6.99
C LEU A 785 17.15 14.69 -7.10
N LEU A 786 17.87 14.69 -5.97
CA LEU A 786 19.28 15.07 -5.87
C LEU A 786 20.14 13.81 -5.78
N VAL A 787 21.11 13.70 -6.69
CA VAL A 787 22.08 12.60 -6.70
C VAL A 787 23.47 13.20 -6.51
N PHE A 788 24.18 12.74 -5.49
CA PHE A 788 25.52 13.17 -5.14
C PHE A 788 26.55 12.16 -5.67
N GLU A 789 27.41 12.64 -6.55
CA GLU A 789 28.35 11.83 -7.33
C GLU A 789 29.81 12.25 -7.02
N ASP A 790 30.78 11.37 -7.28
CA ASP A 790 32.21 11.65 -7.01
C ASP A 790 32.81 12.65 -8.01
N GLU A 791 32.28 12.71 -9.23
CA GLU A 791 32.82 13.55 -10.30
C GLU A 791 32.31 14.99 -10.20
N LYS A 792 33.26 15.92 -10.05
CA LYS A 792 32.96 17.35 -10.04
C LYS A 792 32.42 17.78 -11.41
N PRO A 793 31.32 18.55 -11.46
CA PRO A 793 30.85 19.17 -12.70
C PRO A 793 31.94 19.96 -13.43
N ASP A 794 32.13 19.65 -14.72
CA ASP A 794 32.93 20.48 -15.64
C ASP A 794 32.31 21.87 -15.86
N ILE A 795 30.98 21.94 -15.73
CA ILE A 795 30.18 23.17 -15.87
C ILE A 795 29.66 23.55 -14.48
N THR A 796 30.07 24.71 -13.98
CA THR A 796 29.48 25.32 -12.78
C THR A 796 28.02 25.64 -13.06
N ALA A 797 27.10 25.12 -12.24
CA ALA A 797 25.69 25.54 -12.30
C ALA A 797 25.57 27.04 -11.95
N GLU A 798 24.59 27.73 -12.51
CA GLU A 798 24.32 29.14 -12.21
C GLU A 798 23.39 29.28 -11.00
N ASP A 799 23.63 30.26 -10.11
CA ASP A 799 22.70 30.61 -9.04
C ASP A 799 21.50 31.36 -9.63
N LYS A 800 20.53 30.63 -10.18
CA LYS A 800 19.30 31.20 -10.74
C LYS A 800 18.30 31.55 -9.63
N LYS A 801 18.72 32.44 -8.73
CA LYS A 801 17.84 33.15 -7.78
C LYS A 801 16.98 34.17 -8.51
N THR A 802 16.05 33.67 -9.30
CA THR A 802 15.11 34.45 -10.11
C THR A 802 14.22 35.31 -9.21
N ARG A 803 14.40 36.63 -9.28
CA ARG A 803 13.55 37.59 -8.57
C ARG A 803 12.52 38.19 -9.53
N LEU A 804 11.24 38.07 -9.21
CA LEU A 804 10.18 38.76 -9.94
C LEU A 804 10.35 40.28 -9.80
N VAL A 805 10.61 40.98 -10.91
CA VAL A 805 10.77 42.44 -10.97
C VAL A 805 9.64 43.15 -11.71
N PHE A 806 8.96 42.44 -12.62
CA PHE A 806 7.78 42.93 -13.33
C PHE A 806 6.73 41.83 -13.40
N SER A 807 5.47 42.21 -13.19
CA SER A 807 4.30 41.34 -13.37
C SER A 807 3.13 42.19 -13.84
N LYS A 808 2.49 41.80 -14.94
CA LYS A 808 1.32 42.50 -15.52
C LYS A 808 0.28 41.50 -16.00
N GLU A 809 -0.96 41.66 -15.51
CA GLU A 809 -2.11 40.88 -15.96
C GLU A 809 -2.47 41.18 -17.43
N ILE A 810 -2.85 40.14 -18.17
CA ILE A 810 -3.31 40.23 -19.55
C ILE A 810 -4.83 40.40 -19.59
N GLN A 811 -5.28 41.66 -19.68
CA GLN A 811 -6.69 41.98 -19.88
C GLN A 811 -7.00 42.08 -21.38
N THR A 812 -7.57 41.01 -21.94
CA THR A 812 -7.86 40.86 -23.37
C THR A 812 -9.10 39.98 -23.58
N ASN A 813 -9.65 40.02 -24.80
CA ASN A 813 -10.69 39.10 -25.22
C ASN A 813 -10.07 37.76 -25.66
N TRP A 814 -10.76 36.68 -25.35
CA TRP A 814 -10.38 35.32 -25.70
C TRP A 814 -11.42 34.70 -26.63
N GLU A 815 -10.99 34.17 -27.77
CA GLU A 815 -11.76 33.20 -28.53
C GLU A 815 -11.46 31.82 -27.94
N VAL A 816 -12.48 31.11 -27.45
CA VAL A 816 -12.32 29.79 -26.84
C VAL A 816 -13.05 28.76 -27.67
N VAL A 817 -12.32 27.80 -28.23
CA VAL A 817 -12.87 26.70 -29.04
C VAL A 817 -12.87 25.42 -28.22
N GLY A 818 -14.04 24.86 -27.94
CA GLY A 818 -14.20 23.61 -27.18
C GLY A 818 -14.60 22.44 -28.07
N ASN A 819 -13.86 21.34 -27.98
CA ASN A 819 -14.22 20.05 -28.58
C ASN A 819 -14.58 19.07 -27.45
N ARG A 820 -15.86 18.71 -27.34
CA ARG A 820 -16.40 17.85 -26.28
C ARG A 820 -16.26 16.36 -26.63
N VAL A 821 -16.23 15.49 -25.62
CA VAL A 821 -15.99 14.04 -25.78
C VAL A 821 -17.02 13.27 -26.62
N ASP A 822 -18.21 13.83 -26.84
CA ASP A 822 -19.24 13.30 -27.75
C ASP A 822 -19.10 13.80 -29.21
N GLY A 823 -18.09 14.64 -29.49
CA GLY A 823 -17.84 15.23 -30.80
C GLY A 823 -18.53 16.57 -31.04
N GLU A 824 -19.34 17.08 -30.09
CA GLU A 824 -19.88 18.43 -30.20
C GLU A 824 -18.78 19.49 -30.07
N SER A 825 -18.90 20.55 -30.87
CA SER A 825 -17.92 21.64 -30.92
C SER A 825 -18.58 22.98 -30.65
N PHE A 826 -17.90 23.82 -29.86
CA PHE A 826 -18.40 25.10 -29.38
C PHE A 826 -17.37 26.21 -29.58
N THR A 827 -17.82 27.46 -29.72
CA THR A 827 -16.96 28.64 -29.77
C THR A 827 -17.56 29.73 -28.90
N TRP A 828 -16.80 30.21 -27.92
CA TRP A 828 -17.18 31.30 -27.02
C TRP A 828 -16.24 32.49 -27.23
N ASN A 829 -16.79 33.70 -27.23
CA ASN A 829 -16.02 34.94 -27.17
C ASN A 829 -16.12 35.47 -25.74
N MET A 830 -15.01 35.45 -25.02
CA MET A 830 -14.95 35.71 -23.57
C MET A 830 -14.16 36.98 -23.29
N THR A 831 -14.79 37.97 -22.64
CA THR A 831 -14.14 39.22 -22.19
C THR A 831 -13.39 39.06 -20.87
N ALA A 832 -13.57 37.92 -20.19
CA ALA A 832 -12.88 37.52 -18.98
C ALA A 832 -12.83 35.98 -18.94
N LEU A 833 -11.74 35.43 -18.37
CA LEU A 833 -11.64 34.01 -18.05
C LEU A 833 -12.51 33.67 -16.83
N GLN A 834 -12.96 32.42 -16.72
CA GLN A 834 -13.81 31.96 -15.62
C GLN A 834 -13.75 30.43 -15.49
N ASP A 835 -14.02 29.92 -14.28
CA ASP A 835 -14.34 28.51 -14.07
C ASP A 835 -15.60 28.11 -14.86
N PHE A 836 -15.47 27.16 -15.78
CA PHE A 836 -16.58 26.62 -16.56
C PHE A 836 -17.57 25.85 -15.68
N GLY A 837 -17.11 25.20 -14.60
CA GLY A 837 -17.96 24.50 -13.63
C GLY A 837 -18.91 25.44 -12.88
N ALA A 838 -18.47 26.68 -12.61
CA ALA A 838 -19.29 27.74 -12.02
C ALA A 838 -20.19 28.48 -13.02
N SER A 839 -20.01 28.26 -14.34
CA SER A 839 -20.78 28.96 -15.37
C SER A 839 -22.27 28.62 -15.33
N LYS A 840 -23.11 29.57 -15.75
CA LYS A 840 -24.56 29.33 -15.97
C LYS A 840 -24.85 28.76 -17.36
N ASP A 841 -23.90 28.86 -18.29
CA ASP A 841 -24.02 28.29 -19.64
C ASP A 841 -23.89 26.77 -19.56
N LYS A 842 -24.90 26.04 -20.05
CA LYS A 842 -24.90 24.58 -20.08
C LYS A 842 -23.86 23.99 -21.04
N THR A 843 -23.47 24.71 -22.09
CA THR A 843 -22.40 24.27 -23.00
C THR A 843 -21.02 24.29 -22.31
N GLN A 844 -20.85 25.12 -21.28
CA GLN A 844 -19.63 25.24 -20.49
C GLN A 844 -19.65 24.34 -19.25
N ASN A 845 -20.69 24.43 -18.41
CA ASN A 845 -20.72 23.70 -17.13
C ASN A 845 -20.97 22.20 -17.25
N THR A 846 -21.28 21.68 -18.44
CA THR A 846 -21.29 20.23 -18.74
C THR A 846 -20.12 19.79 -19.61
N PHE A 847 -19.17 20.69 -19.90
CA PHE A 847 -18.09 20.41 -20.83
C PHE A 847 -17.10 19.37 -20.27
N ALA A 848 -16.71 18.42 -21.11
CA ALA A 848 -15.49 17.63 -20.93
C ALA A 848 -14.82 17.37 -22.28
N GLY A 849 -13.51 17.54 -22.38
CA GLY A 849 -12.77 17.40 -23.63
C GLY A 849 -11.52 18.27 -23.70
N THR A 850 -11.33 18.98 -24.82
CA THR A 850 -10.23 19.94 -24.99
C THR A 850 -10.76 21.33 -25.36
N LEU A 851 -10.35 22.34 -24.59
CA LEU A 851 -10.57 23.76 -24.82
C LEU A 851 -9.30 24.36 -25.42
N ILE A 852 -9.42 25.25 -26.41
CA ILE A 852 -8.30 26.01 -26.99
C ILE A 852 -8.63 27.49 -26.80
N TYR A 853 -7.90 28.15 -25.91
CA TYR A 853 -8.04 29.58 -25.63
C TYR A 853 -7.08 30.35 -26.53
N LYS A 854 -7.59 31.26 -27.36
CA LYS A 854 -6.84 32.04 -28.34
C LYS A 854 -6.95 33.53 -28.05
N THR A 855 -5.82 34.23 -28.10
CA THR A 855 -5.80 35.70 -28.09
C THR A 855 -4.55 36.23 -28.79
N LYS A 856 -4.44 37.56 -28.88
CA LYS A 856 -3.25 38.27 -29.32
C LYS A 856 -2.86 39.29 -28.26
N ILE A 857 -1.55 39.41 -28.03
CA ILE A 857 -0.97 40.37 -27.07
C ILE A 857 0.13 41.18 -27.74
N THR A 858 0.29 42.43 -27.33
CA THR A 858 1.42 43.26 -27.76
C THR A 858 2.47 43.30 -26.66
N VAL A 859 3.69 42.87 -26.96
CA VAL A 859 4.83 42.86 -26.04
C VAL A 859 5.82 43.95 -26.44
N GLN A 860 6.19 44.78 -25.47
CA GLN A 860 7.16 45.89 -25.62
C GLN A 860 8.32 45.78 -24.62
N ASP A 861 8.10 45.09 -23.50
CA ASP A 861 9.08 44.86 -22.45
C ASP A 861 9.76 43.49 -22.60
N ALA A 862 10.92 43.31 -21.96
CA ALA A 862 11.60 42.01 -21.90
C ALA A 862 10.85 41.05 -20.96
N ILE A 863 9.85 40.34 -21.50
CA ILE A 863 9.11 39.32 -20.76
C ILE A 863 9.86 37.99 -20.79
N THR A 864 10.09 37.43 -19.61
CA THR A 864 10.80 36.14 -19.45
C THR A 864 9.84 34.97 -19.29
N HIS A 865 8.71 35.19 -18.63
CA HIS A 865 7.78 34.14 -18.21
C HIS A 865 6.31 34.55 -18.42
N LEU A 866 5.45 33.55 -18.58
CA LEU A 866 3.99 33.71 -18.64
C LEU A 866 3.36 32.76 -17.62
N ASP A 867 2.65 33.32 -16.64
CA ASP A 867 1.87 32.62 -15.60
C ASP A 867 0.42 32.50 -16.07
N LEU A 868 -0.14 31.29 -16.12
CA LEU A 868 -1.54 31.06 -16.47
C LEU A 868 -2.52 31.27 -15.30
N GLY A 869 -2.04 31.51 -14.08
CA GLY A 869 -2.86 31.63 -12.88
C GLY A 869 -3.56 30.32 -12.54
N ASN A 870 -4.81 30.38 -12.04
CA ASN A 870 -5.58 29.19 -11.75
C ASN A 870 -6.03 28.48 -13.04
N VAL A 871 -5.49 27.28 -13.26
CA VAL A 871 -5.85 26.35 -14.34
C VAL A 871 -6.80 25.24 -13.90
N ASN A 872 -7.30 25.27 -12.66
CA ASN A 872 -8.25 24.29 -12.12
C ASN A 872 -7.81 22.83 -12.34
N GLU A 873 -6.55 22.52 -12.03
CA GLU A 873 -5.97 21.16 -11.99
C GLU A 873 -6.02 20.39 -13.33
N GLY A 874 -6.33 21.08 -14.43
CA GLY A 874 -6.32 20.52 -15.78
C GLY A 874 -4.98 20.72 -16.49
N ILE A 875 -4.78 19.95 -17.56
CA ILE A 875 -3.50 19.93 -18.29
C ILE A 875 -3.49 21.07 -19.28
N ALA A 876 -2.52 21.98 -19.16
CA ALA A 876 -2.32 23.10 -20.06
C ALA A 876 -1.09 22.88 -20.96
N GLU A 877 -1.20 23.25 -22.23
CA GLU A 877 -0.08 23.35 -23.15
C GLU A 877 -0.08 24.75 -23.77
N LEU A 878 1.00 25.49 -23.58
CA LEU A 878 1.15 26.85 -24.10
C LEU A 878 1.83 26.82 -25.47
N TYR A 879 1.23 27.53 -26.42
CA TYR A 879 1.79 27.80 -27.75
C TYR A 879 1.85 29.31 -27.97
N ILE A 880 2.98 29.78 -28.50
CA ILE A 880 3.22 31.19 -28.83
C ILE A 880 3.65 31.25 -30.29
N ASN A 881 2.99 32.09 -31.08
CA ASN A 881 3.24 32.26 -32.51
C ASN A 881 3.19 30.94 -33.34
N GLY A 882 2.47 29.93 -32.85
CA GLY A 882 2.36 28.59 -33.43
C GLY A 882 3.39 27.57 -32.93
N GLU A 883 4.38 28.00 -32.15
CA GLU A 883 5.42 27.14 -31.57
C GLU A 883 5.04 26.71 -30.15
N LYS A 884 5.31 25.44 -29.79
CA LYS A 884 4.99 24.90 -28.47
C LYS A 884 6.04 25.33 -27.44
N VAL A 885 5.61 26.05 -26.43
CA VAL A 885 6.46 26.48 -25.31
C VAL A 885 6.67 25.34 -24.30
N GLY A 886 5.58 24.66 -23.93
CA GLY A 886 5.64 23.59 -22.92
C GLY A 886 4.31 22.91 -22.65
N LYS A 887 4.33 21.99 -21.68
CA LYS A 887 3.16 21.33 -21.08
C LYS A 887 3.26 21.43 -19.57
N HIS A 888 2.18 21.81 -18.92
CA HIS A 888 2.03 21.79 -17.48
C HIS A 888 0.87 20.87 -17.09
N TRP A 889 1.09 20.02 -16.07
CA TRP A 889 0.17 18.96 -15.69
C TRP A 889 0.04 18.75 -14.16
N TYR A 890 0.75 19.54 -13.35
CA TYR A 890 0.67 19.60 -11.89
C TYR A 890 1.30 20.89 -11.34
N GLY A 891 0.73 21.55 -10.34
CA GLY A 891 1.33 22.70 -9.63
C GLY A 891 1.10 24.06 -10.32
N SER A 892 2.12 24.93 -10.33
CA SER A 892 2.00 26.31 -10.88
C SER A 892 2.32 26.39 -12.38
N ALA A 893 1.32 26.79 -13.19
CA ALA A 893 1.39 26.82 -14.65
C ALA A 893 2.16 28.03 -15.22
N ILE A 894 3.46 28.08 -14.91
CA ILE A 894 4.40 29.14 -15.29
C ILE A 894 5.35 28.63 -16.39
N TYR A 895 5.46 29.37 -17.49
CA TYR A 895 6.25 28.98 -18.66
C TYR A 895 7.36 30.00 -18.94
N PRO A 896 8.60 29.58 -19.22
CA PRO A 896 9.61 30.46 -19.81
C PRO A 896 9.25 30.74 -21.28
N VAL A 897 9.18 32.02 -21.66
CA VAL A 897 8.66 32.48 -22.97
C VAL A 897 9.60 33.42 -23.73
N SER A 898 10.78 33.74 -23.17
CA SER A 898 11.76 34.66 -23.76
C SER A 898 12.10 34.36 -25.21
N ASP A 899 12.20 33.07 -25.54
CA ASP A 899 12.71 32.60 -26.83
C ASP A 899 11.59 32.51 -27.89
N PHE A 900 10.33 32.64 -27.47
CA PHE A 900 9.13 32.48 -28.30
C PHE A 900 8.39 33.80 -28.58
N LEU A 901 8.50 34.76 -27.65
CA LEU A 901 7.95 36.10 -27.80
C LEU A 901 8.81 36.97 -28.72
N LYS A 902 8.14 37.88 -29.44
CA LYS A 902 8.74 38.85 -30.37
C LYS A 902 8.27 40.25 -29.98
N GLU A 903 9.05 41.27 -30.29
CA GLU A 903 8.60 42.66 -30.12
C GLU A 903 7.38 42.92 -31.02
N GLY A 904 6.32 43.51 -30.45
CA GLY A 904 5.05 43.74 -31.14
C GLY A 904 3.99 42.67 -30.86
N GLU A 905 3.15 42.37 -31.86
CA GLU A 905 2.02 41.46 -31.73
C GLU A 905 2.47 39.98 -31.70
N ASN A 906 1.97 39.23 -30.72
CA ASN A 906 2.18 37.80 -30.57
C ASN A 906 0.84 37.08 -30.48
N ALA A 907 0.71 35.94 -31.17
CA ALA A 907 -0.44 35.05 -31.02
C ALA A 907 -0.20 34.09 -29.86
N ILE A 908 -1.19 33.95 -28.96
CA ILE A 908 -1.14 33.07 -27.80
C ILE A 908 -2.27 32.04 -27.95
N GLU A 909 -1.92 30.75 -27.92
CA GLU A 909 -2.90 29.66 -27.84
C GLU A 909 -2.60 28.78 -26.62
N ILE A 910 -3.61 28.51 -25.80
CA ILE A 910 -3.50 27.63 -24.62
C ILE A 910 -4.44 26.46 -24.82
N HIS A 911 -3.87 25.27 -24.98
CA HIS A 911 -4.62 24.03 -25.16
C HIS A 911 -4.83 23.40 -23.78
N TYR A 912 -6.08 23.35 -23.34
CA TYR A 912 -6.47 22.88 -22.01
C TYR A 912 -7.28 21.59 -22.11
N THR A 913 -6.87 20.54 -21.38
CA THR A 913 -7.57 19.24 -21.34
C THR A 913 -8.26 19.05 -19.98
N THR A 914 -9.56 18.78 -20.00
CA THR A 914 -10.40 18.68 -18.79
C THR A 914 -10.47 17.26 -18.23
N VAL A 915 -11.09 17.12 -17.05
CA VAL A 915 -11.64 15.84 -16.55
C VAL A 915 -13.06 15.59 -17.09
N LEU A 916 -13.63 14.40 -16.80
CA LEU A 916 -14.97 13.97 -17.27
C LEU A 916 -16.13 14.32 -16.33
N ALA A 917 -15.85 14.73 -15.09
CA ALA A 917 -16.81 14.78 -13.99
C ALA A 917 -18.15 15.47 -14.32
N ASN A 918 -18.10 16.69 -14.87
CA ASN A 918 -19.28 17.50 -15.13
C ASN A 918 -20.11 16.96 -16.30
N TYR A 919 -19.45 16.46 -17.35
CA TYR A 919 -20.11 15.80 -18.46
C TYR A 919 -20.84 14.52 -17.99
N CYS A 920 -20.17 13.70 -17.19
CA CYS A 920 -20.77 12.51 -16.58
C CYS A 920 -21.97 12.86 -15.69
N LEU A 921 -21.92 13.94 -14.92
CA LEU A 921 -23.06 14.43 -14.12
C LEU A 921 -24.24 14.95 -14.96
N SER A 922 -24.03 15.26 -16.25
CA SER A 922 -25.10 15.69 -17.15
C SER A 922 -25.84 14.54 -17.84
N LEU A 923 -25.33 13.32 -17.72
CA LEU A 923 -25.87 12.10 -18.35
C LEU A 923 -26.64 11.24 -17.35
N ASP A 924 -27.81 10.75 -17.74
CA ASP A 924 -28.57 9.76 -16.96
C ASP A 924 -28.31 8.34 -17.50
N ILE A 925 -27.15 7.78 -17.15
CA ILE A 925 -26.72 6.43 -17.56
C ILE A 925 -26.45 5.61 -16.30
N PRO A 926 -27.08 4.43 -16.07
CA PRO A 926 -26.93 3.66 -14.83
C PRO A 926 -25.47 3.37 -14.42
N ALA A 927 -24.61 3.05 -15.38
CA ALA A 927 -23.18 2.85 -15.16
C ALA A 927 -22.47 4.11 -14.63
N ILE A 928 -22.81 5.29 -15.14
CA ILE A 928 -22.27 6.58 -14.69
C ILE A 928 -22.86 6.94 -13.32
N ASN A 929 -24.19 6.84 -13.19
CA ASN A 929 -24.93 7.17 -11.97
C ASN A 929 -24.38 6.43 -10.74
N ARG A 930 -23.99 5.16 -10.90
CA ARG A 930 -23.34 4.37 -9.83
C ARG A 930 -22.08 5.04 -9.28
N TRP A 931 -21.29 5.69 -10.13
CA TRP A 931 -19.99 6.28 -9.77
C TRP A 931 -20.06 7.78 -9.46
N THR A 932 -21.10 8.48 -9.96
CA THR A 932 -21.37 9.89 -9.61
C THR A 932 -22.18 10.05 -8.32
N ILE A 933 -22.90 9.03 -7.85
CA ILE A 933 -23.85 9.12 -6.72
C ILE A 933 -23.28 9.73 -5.44
N ARG A 934 -21.98 9.60 -5.18
CA ARG A 934 -21.33 10.11 -3.96
C ARG A 934 -21.03 11.61 -3.99
N TYR A 935 -21.07 12.24 -5.16
CA TYR A 935 -20.74 13.66 -5.34
C TYR A 935 -21.71 14.43 -6.24
N LYS A 936 -22.81 13.80 -6.68
CA LYS A 936 -23.84 14.44 -7.53
C LYS A 936 -24.53 15.66 -6.90
N ASP A 937 -24.53 15.75 -5.57
CA ASP A 937 -25.16 16.82 -4.79
C ASP A 937 -24.14 17.88 -4.35
N GLU A 938 -22.87 17.73 -4.74
CA GLU A 938 -21.81 18.73 -4.53
C GLU A 938 -21.79 19.77 -5.68
N PRO A 939 -21.10 20.91 -5.50
CA PRO A 939 -20.78 21.80 -6.61
C PRO A 939 -20.10 21.05 -7.77
N LEU A 940 -20.34 21.53 -8.99
CA LEU A 940 -19.65 21.04 -10.19
C LEU A 940 -18.15 21.23 -10.05
N THR A 941 -17.38 20.30 -10.61
CA THR A 941 -15.92 20.34 -10.58
C THR A 941 -15.43 21.54 -11.38
N SER A 942 -14.59 22.38 -10.77
CA SER A 942 -13.99 23.50 -11.49
C SER A 942 -13.14 22.99 -12.64
N VAL A 943 -13.29 23.58 -13.83
CA VAL A 943 -12.51 23.24 -15.02
C VAL A 943 -12.34 24.48 -15.91
N GLY A 944 -11.29 24.48 -16.71
CA GLY A 944 -10.93 25.60 -17.58
C GLY A 944 -10.02 26.61 -16.88
N LEU A 945 -9.53 27.57 -17.67
CA LEU A 945 -8.71 28.66 -17.17
C LEU A 945 -9.59 29.71 -16.47
N GLU A 946 -9.27 29.98 -15.21
CA GLU A 946 -9.82 31.11 -14.45
C GLU A 946 -8.82 32.29 -14.39
N GLY A 947 -7.51 31.99 -14.41
CA GLY A 947 -6.46 33.01 -14.39
C GLY A 947 -6.22 33.58 -12.98
N PRO A 948 -5.84 34.86 -12.85
CA PRO A 948 -5.48 35.79 -13.92
C PRO A 948 -4.17 35.39 -14.62
N ILE A 949 -4.12 35.54 -15.95
CA ILE A 949 -2.90 35.29 -16.75
C ILE A 949 -1.99 36.52 -16.68
N LYS A 950 -0.68 36.32 -16.43
CA LYS A 950 0.30 37.40 -16.24
C LYS A 950 1.53 37.22 -17.12
N LEU A 951 2.03 38.34 -17.66
CA LEU A 951 3.37 38.47 -18.22
C LEU A 951 4.33 38.84 -17.09
N MET A 952 5.49 38.17 -17.03
CA MET A 952 6.45 38.31 -15.93
C MET A 952 7.90 38.46 -16.41
N THR A 953 8.64 39.32 -15.73
CA THR A 953 10.10 39.44 -15.87
C THR A 953 10.74 39.05 -14.55
N TYR A 954 11.60 38.04 -14.60
CA TYR A 954 12.53 37.71 -13.54
C TYR A 954 13.93 38.22 -13.91
N GLU A 955 14.64 38.73 -12.91
CA GLU A 955 16.10 38.99 -12.94
C GLU A 955 16.85 37.92 -12.16
#